data_AF-A0A2H0A0H5-F1
#
_entry.id   AF-A0A2H0A0H5-F1
#
_cell.length_a   1.000
_cell.length_b   1.000
_cell.length_c   1.000
_cell.angle_alpha   90.00
_cell.angle_beta   90.00
_cell.angle_gamma   90.00
#
_symmetry.space_group_name_H-M   'P 1'
#
loop_
_entity.id
_entity.type
_entity.pdbx_description
1 polymer ?
#
loop_
_entity_poly.entity_id
_entity_poly.type
_entity_poly.pdbx_seq_one_letter_code
_entity_poly.pdbx_strand_id
1 'polypeptide(L)'
;MVNDMISKDPSSPDDQRWFFHYFHPRGIKEMVESRELRIAYAVVHLLASLERGQIENRLNALHALRDEVLCGADQGLKKNTARVLLEIMKELVRAYGNYSRQLTLARDFSLVATGKPRVVRDYLERYHLLEMPEEWNQLAFDDHVHDANTKGRKSATHLIMDAWIKGIRRLRVIYYNYIRPETAAELMEAADAMGIMVRIGIEFSASFYGGFAQIIWVPRGFSGSRDFLRFLEEAPVHAFMNDGRAVSHHQQEYVIAVFNAFNETHRLTINSQMGITLPRLSSDDFYQFVGLGQASMLHLAKFIHTRLLPVITEKVSQLRKDYARADVEEKALIEDLVIRMNLMTVDAIHEKFLKSEQNPQVPDIRKSCPLTPVPRLMQLAPCDLIDQLAELHSGYRITLNLTDLKVEDVLEMIYDCRGRISRLEIFNLKDYSNCKVDHIPAIHRLQQSLNNGNVIQIKQIILEVIHRMETQGDPVARSRIPKFKKILDDIETLKNMYRVRPLKPRVGSDSTGHIDRLFGMGLVVMDSLPARVRKKIEKEAGSSRLIIPFQVETSLHRIYPVTREETSWFEKIFRFIRNIPGFQFAGMQRREEWVAHENATRMVPHGNIVTMGGHQGDNTNHLTLAPPDPAKEKIRFSWQYLNPVLKNFIKIFAGFVPAFLTFLLTNDWWALMYFGAVIWFFITGLRNVIQSVMAGGGIRRSSLLKWNDFVSWDRLSDSLFYTGFSVPLLDYLVKTLVLDRGFGITTATNPVLLYSVMAMVNGIYLTSHNLFRGLPKEAAYANFFRSVLSIPVAFAFNGIIGAVLGVSGAVNAAAILQSWAAVISKAASDCVAGFIEGYVDRTHNVKNRLRDYRQKVDQFLDCYARLEILFPEADAYDIIDRPGQWLSTADREVRDQIMVLIINALDLLYFWMYQPRARTAFSAMLCRMEPDERRVLIRAQSVLTLEREISQMFIDGIAGRNFSKPLAFYLNRSEEYLKEIEKLDSCL
;
A
#
# COMPACT_ATOMS: atom_id res chain seq x y z
N MET A 1 16.34 -2.61 -21.27
CA MET A 1 14.99 -2.00 -21.17
C MET A 1 14.78 -1.17 -19.91
N VAL A 2 14.72 -1.75 -18.70
CA VAL A 2 14.62 -0.94 -17.45
C VAL A 2 15.84 -0.04 -17.30
N ASN A 3 17.05 -0.58 -17.52
CA ASN A 3 18.28 0.20 -17.50
C ASN A 3 18.30 1.29 -18.57
N ASP A 4 17.81 1.01 -19.79
CA ASP A 4 17.70 1.97 -20.88
C ASP A 4 16.76 3.15 -20.56
N MET A 5 15.82 2.96 -19.62
CA MET A 5 14.95 4.03 -19.13
C MET A 5 15.58 4.82 -17.98
N ILE A 6 16.30 4.14 -17.08
CA ILE A 6 17.06 4.81 -16.02
C ILE A 6 18.20 5.66 -16.63
N SER A 7 18.80 5.21 -17.72
CA SER A 7 19.91 5.89 -18.41
C SER A 7 19.47 7.06 -19.29
N LYS A 8 18.17 7.23 -19.54
CA LYS A 8 17.66 8.35 -20.35
C LYS A 8 17.53 9.60 -19.51
N ASP A 9 17.81 10.74 -20.12
CA ASP A 9 17.66 12.03 -19.46
C ASP A 9 16.15 12.29 -19.20
N PRO A 10 15.72 12.43 -17.93
CA PRO A 10 14.33 12.73 -17.58
C PRO A 10 13.87 14.12 -18.06
N SER A 11 14.81 14.94 -18.57
CA SER A 11 14.55 16.27 -19.15
C SER A 11 13.99 16.24 -20.58
N SER A 12 13.99 15.08 -21.26
CA SER A 12 13.28 14.88 -22.53
C SER A 12 11.81 14.62 -22.20
N PRO A 13 10.90 15.61 -22.33
CA PRO A 13 9.49 15.34 -22.17
C PRO A 13 9.09 14.48 -23.37
N ASP A 14 8.73 13.21 -23.16
CA ASP A 14 7.70 12.61 -24.03
C ASP A 14 6.41 13.36 -23.64
N ASP A 15 6.20 14.60 -24.14
CA ASP A 15 5.00 15.43 -23.88
C ASP A 15 3.70 14.64 -24.10
N GLN A 16 3.76 13.55 -24.85
CA GLN A 16 2.65 12.69 -25.24
C GLN A 16 2.36 11.52 -24.29
N ARG A 17 3.22 11.23 -23.30
CA ARG A 17 2.87 10.30 -22.20
C ARG A 17 2.00 10.92 -21.12
N TRP A 18 1.73 12.23 -21.21
CA TRP A 18 0.78 12.92 -20.35
C TRP A 18 -0.57 12.19 -20.29
N PHE A 19 -1.04 11.60 -21.39
CA PHE A 19 -2.32 10.92 -21.42
C PHE A 19 -2.28 9.45 -20.98
N PHE A 20 -1.11 8.92 -20.62
CA PHE A 20 -0.93 7.50 -20.33
C PHE A 20 -1.74 7.04 -19.11
N HIS A 21 -1.95 7.91 -18.10
CA HIS A 21 -2.77 7.58 -16.94
C HIS A 21 -4.26 7.49 -17.26
N TYR A 22 -4.73 8.09 -18.36
CA TYR A 22 -6.12 7.95 -18.77
C TYR A 22 -6.40 6.54 -19.31
N PHE A 23 -5.42 5.83 -19.89
CA PHE A 23 -5.66 4.44 -20.37
C PHE A 23 -5.92 3.46 -19.24
N HIS A 24 -6.95 2.64 -19.38
CA HIS A 24 -7.25 1.58 -18.41
C HIS A 24 -6.12 0.53 -18.40
N PRO A 25 -5.62 0.11 -17.22
CA PRO A 25 -4.65 -1.00 -17.04
C PRO A 25 -4.90 -2.25 -17.88
N ARG A 26 -6.18 -2.60 -18.09
CA ARG A 26 -6.65 -3.76 -18.88
C ARG A 26 -7.24 -3.39 -20.24
N GLY A 27 -7.01 -2.15 -20.67
CA GLY A 27 -7.51 -1.55 -21.91
C GLY A 27 -6.57 -1.82 -23.09
N ILE A 28 -6.66 -0.99 -24.11
CA ILE A 28 -5.95 -1.21 -25.38
C ILE A 28 -4.42 -1.30 -25.22
N LYS A 29 -3.87 -0.70 -24.16
CA LYS A 29 -2.45 -0.79 -23.82
C LYS A 29 -1.95 -2.20 -23.48
N GLU A 30 -2.84 -3.16 -23.21
CA GLU A 30 -2.46 -4.58 -23.09
C GLU A 30 -1.85 -5.14 -24.38
N MET A 31 -2.17 -4.54 -25.54
CA MET A 31 -1.60 -4.96 -26.82
C MET A 31 -0.16 -4.48 -27.02
N VAL A 32 0.27 -3.46 -26.28
CA VAL A 32 1.59 -2.84 -26.44
C VAL A 32 2.64 -3.60 -25.64
N GLU A 33 2.39 -3.82 -24.35
CA GLU A 33 3.36 -4.37 -23.40
C GLU A 33 2.73 -5.36 -22.43
N SER A 34 3.54 -6.27 -21.88
CA SER A 34 3.08 -7.16 -20.81
C SER A 34 2.75 -6.38 -19.53
N ARG A 35 1.89 -6.95 -18.69
CA ARG A 35 1.48 -6.34 -17.42
C ARG A 35 2.68 -6.01 -16.52
N GLU A 36 3.63 -6.93 -16.41
CA GLU A 36 4.82 -6.77 -15.58
C GLU A 36 5.65 -5.58 -16.05
N LEU A 37 5.78 -5.42 -17.37
CA LEU A 37 6.51 -4.30 -17.96
C LEU A 37 5.78 -2.98 -17.74
N ARG A 38 4.45 -2.93 -17.91
CA ARG A 38 3.66 -1.71 -17.64
C ARG A 38 3.78 -1.24 -16.19
N ILE A 39 3.69 -2.17 -15.22
CA ILE A 39 3.89 -1.84 -13.81
C ILE A 39 5.33 -1.34 -13.58
N ALA A 40 6.33 -2.02 -14.14
CA ALA A 40 7.72 -1.59 -14.02
C ALA A 40 7.94 -0.19 -14.61
N TYR A 41 7.34 0.10 -15.77
CA TYR A 41 7.38 1.41 -16.41
C TYR A 41 6.75 2.49 -15.56
N ALA A 42 5.55 2.25 -15.02
CA ALA A 42 4.87 3.22 -14.17
C ALA A 42 5.69 3.55 -12.91
N VAL A 43 6.33 2.55 -12.30
CA VAL A 43 7.20 2.79 -11.13
C VAL A 43 8.46 3.54 -11.51
N VAL A 44 9.17 3.14 -12.57
CA VAL A 44 10.40 3.83 -13.00
C VAL A 44 10.11 5.28 -13.36
N HIS A 45 9.01 5.52 -14.08
CA HIS A 45 8.54 6.87 -14.40
C HIS A 45 8.22 7.67 -13.14
N LEU A 46 7.51 7.08 -12.16
CA LEU A 46 7.26 7.73 -10.88
C LEU A 46 8.58 8.06 -10.17
N LEU A 47 9.47 7.09 -9.97
CA LEU A 47 10.73 7.30 -9.26
C LEU A 47 11.59 8.39 -9.93
N ALA A 48 11.69 8.39 -11.26
CA ALA A 48 12.39 9.45 -12.00
C ALA A 48 11.70 10.83 -11.82
N SER A 49 10.38 10.88 -11.89
CA SER A 49 9.61 12.11 -11.66
C SER A 49 9.76 12.64 -10.23
N LEU A 50 9.92 11.76 -9.24
CA LEU A 50 10.12 12.13 -7.84
C LEU A 50 11.47 12.81 -7.59
N GLU A 51 12.48 12.54 -8.43
CA GLU A 51 13.82 13.14 -8.30
C GLU A 51 13.96 14.48 -9.00
N ARG A 52 13.33 14.68 -10.17
CA ARG A 52 13.54 15.88 -11.02
C ARG A 52 12.28 16.44 -11.71
N GLY A 53 11.12 15.79 -11.57
CA GLY A 53 9.89 16.17 -12.30
C GLY A 53 9.10 17.29 -11.65
N GLN A 54 8.32 18.03 -12.45
CA GLN A 54 7.33 19.00 -11.97
C GLN A 54 6.21 18.31 -11.16
N ILE A 55 5.50 19.05 -10.30
CA ILE A 55 4.44 18.53 -9.41
C ILE A 55 3.40 17.73 -10.21
N GLU A 56 2.91 18.28 -11.31
CA GLU A 56 1.91 17.63 -12.17
C GLU A 56 2.39 16.28 -12.73
N ASN A 57 3.64 16.22 -13.20
CA ASN A 57 4.24 14.98 -13.70
C ASN A 57 4.34 13.92 -12.61
N ARG A 58 4.64 14.31 -11.36
CA ARG A 58 4.68 13.40 -10.21
C ARG A 58 3.29 12.84 -9.89
N LEU A 59 2.27 13.69 -9.89
CA LEU A 59 0.89 13.30 -9.62
C LEU A 59 0.34 12.37 -10.71
N ASN A 60 0.55 12.70 -11.98
CA ASN A 60 0.12 11.85 -13.10
C ASN A 60 0.83 10.50 -13.07
N ALA A 61 2.13 10.46 -12.76
CA ALA A 61 2.87 9.22 -12.58
C ALA A 61 2.32 8.38 -11.41
N LEU A 62 1.90 9.02 -10.32
CA LEU A 62 1.30 8.35 -9.16
C LEU A 62 -0.08 7.75 -9.51
N HIS A 63 -0.92 8.48 -10.24
CA HIS A 63 -2.21 8.00 -10.74
C HIS A 63 -2.03 6.77 -11.66
N ALA A 64 -1.14 6.88 -12.65
CA ALA A 64 -0.82 5.77 -13.56
C ALA A 64 -0.35 4.54 -12.78
N LEU A 65 0.53 4.73 -11.80
CA LEU A 65 1.04 3.65 -10.98
C LEU A 65 -0.05 2.98 -10.14
N ARG A 66 -0.87 3.76 -9.45
CA ARG A 66 -1.98 3.27 -8.64
C ARG A 66 -2.87 2.35 -9.47
N ASP A 67 -3.25 2.81 -10.64
CA ASP A 67 -4.19 2.09 -11.50
C ASP A 67 -3.56 0.79 -12.01
N GLU A 68 -2.32 0.82 -12.51
CA GLU A 68 -1.61 -0.38 -12.98
C GLU A 68 -1.47 -1.45 -11.90
N VAL A 69 -1.16 -1.01 -10.68
CA VAL A 69 -0.85 -1.91 -9.59
C VAL A 69 -2.14 -2.47 -8.94
N LEU A 70 -3.18 -1.64 -8.77
CA LEU A 70 -4.45 -2.07 -8.16
C LEU A 70 -5.36 -2.86 -9.10
N CYS A 71 -5.35 -2.54 -10.39
CA CYS A 71 -6.14 -3.28 -11.38
C CYS A 71 -5.42 -4.56 -11.85
N GLY A 72 -4.16 -4.76 -11.48
CA GLY A 72 -3.35 -5.89 -11.97
C GLY A 72 -3.70 -7.27 -11.40
N ALA A 73 -3.96 -7.40 -10.10
CA ALA A 73 -4.09 -8.72 -9.46
C ALA A 73 -5.52 -9.29 -9.51
N ASP A 74 -5.70 -10.50 -10.03
CA ASP A 74 -6.99 -11.23 -9.99
C ASP A 74 -7.17 -12.09 -8.73
N GLN A 75 -6.13 -12.23 -7.90
CA GLN A 75 -6.11 -13.16 -6.77
C GLN A 75 -6.43 -12.48 -5.43
N GLY A 76 -6.56 -13.29 -4.37
CA GLY A 76 -7.10 -12.86 -3.08
C GLY A 76 -6.29 -11.85 -2.26
N LEU A 77 -5.04 -11.53 -2.61
CA LEU A 77 -4.19 -10.54 -1.91
C LEU A 77 -3.78 -9.36 -2.81
N LYS A 78 -4.74 -8.69 -3.46
CA LYS A 78 -4.48 -7.68 -4.50
C LYS A 78 -3.65 -6.51 -3.97
N LYS A 79 -4.08 -5.90 -2.86
CA LYS A 79 -3.42 -4.72 -2.28
C LYS A 79 -2.09 -5.07 -1.63
N ASN A 80 -1.97 -6.24 -1.01
CA ASN A 80 -0.68 -6.68 -0.49
C ASN A 80 0.33 -7.01 -1.60
N THR A 81 -0.12 -7.66 -2.68
CA THR A 81 0.72 -7.92 -3.87
C THR A 81 1.28 -6.62 -4.43
N ALA A 82 0.40 -5.63 -4.58
CA ALA A 82 0.72 -4.30 -5.03
C ALA A 82 1.86 -3.65 -4.22
N ARG A 83 1.73 -3.62 -2.90
CA ARG A 83 2.73 -3.04 -1.98
C ARG A 83 4.10 -3.69 -2.14
N VAL A 84 4.14 -5.01 -2.27
CA VAL A 84 5.40 -5.75 -2.45
C VAL A 84 6.03 -5.46 -3.81
N LEU A 85 5.24 -5.40 -4.90
CA LEU A 85 5.76 -5.07 -6.23
C LEU A 85 6.44 -3.71 -6.26
N LEU A 86 5.85 -2.71 -5.58
CA LEU A 86 6.44 -1.38 -5.45
C LEU A 86 7.77 -1.42 -4.70
N GLU A 87 7.86 -2.17 -3.61
CA GLU A 87 9.11 -2.26 -2.84
C GLU A 87 10.22 -3.00 -3.59
N ILE A 88 9.90 -4.10 -4.30
CA ILE A 88 10.86 -4.80 -5.18
C ILE A 88 11.39 -3.85 -6.25
N MET A 89 10.51 -3.05 -6.85
CA MET A 89 10.91 -2.15 -7.93
C MET A 89 11.75 -0.98 -7.43
N LYS A 90 11.47 -0.43 -6.25
CA LYS A 90 12.36 0.54 -5.57
C LYS A 90 13.76 -0.03 -5.39
N GLU A 91 13.89 -1.27 -4.94
CA GLU A 91 15.18 -1.96 -4.80
C GLU A 91 15.85 -2.23 -6.16
N LEU A 92 15.07 -2.54 -7.19
CA LEU A 92 15.58 -2.79 -8.54
C LEU A 92 16.21 -1.52 -9.14
N VAL A 93 15.57 -0.37 -8.97
CA VAL A 93 16.11 0.94 -9.38
C VAL A 93 17.34 1.30 -8.55
N ARG A 94 17.34 1.06 -7.24
CA ARG A 94 18.52 1.29 -6.37
C ARG A 94 19.71 0.41 -6.73
N ALA A 95 19.46 -0.81 -7.19
CA ALA A 95 20.49 -1.76 -7.60
C ALA A 95 21.05 -1.48 -9.02
N TYR A 96 20.73 -0.33 -9.62
CA TYR A 96 21.27 0.06 -10.92
C TYR A 96 22.81 0.00 -10.94
N GLY A 97 23.36 -0.62 -11.98
CA GLY A 97 24.78 -0.93 -12.10
C GLY A 97 25.18 -2.34 -11.61
N ASN A 98 24.36 -3.01 -10.79
CA ASN A 98 24.56 -4.41 -10.39
C ASN A 98 23.58 -5.35 -11.11
N TYR A 99 23.97 -5.79 -12.32
CA TYR A 99 23.12 -6.62 -13.18
C TYR A 99 22.66 -7.94 -12.55
N SER A 100 23.52 -8.61 -11.78
CA SER A 100 23.17 -9.88 -11.11
C SER A 100 22.05 -9.68 -10.10
N ARG A 101 22.15 -8.61 -9.29
CA ARG A 101 21.12 -8.25 -8.33
C ARG A 101 19.83 -7.81 -9.00
N GLN A 102 19.92 -7.01 -10.07
CA GLN A 102 18.74 -6.58 -10.83
C GLN A 102 18.00 -7.76 -11.47
N LEU A 103 18.71 -8.76 -12.01
CA LEU A 103 18.09 -9.95 -12.59
C LEU A 103 17.33 -10.78 -11.53
N THR A 104 17.91 -10.89 -10.33
CA THR A 104 17.28 -11.55 -9.19
C THR A 104 15.99 -10.82 -8.79
N LEU A 105 16.04 -9.50 -8.67
CA LEU A 105 14.89 -8.67 -8.32
C LEU A 105 13.81 -8.68 -9.42
N ALA A 106 14.19 -8.72 -10.70
CA ALA A 106 13.25 -8.87 -11.81
C ALA A 106 12.51 -10.21 -11.75
N ARG A 107 13.22 -11.29 -11.39
CA ARG A 107 12.60 -12.60 -11.18
C ARG A 107 11.67 -12.60 -9.97
N ASP A 108 12.08 -11.98 -8.87
CA ASP A 108 11.25 -11.78 -7.68
C ASP A 108 9.97 -11.01 -8.01
N PHE A 109 10.08 -9.94 -8.80
CA PHE A 109 8.95 -9.15 -9.28
C PHE A 109 7.96 -10.00 -10.08
N SER A 110 8.44 -10.79 -11.04
CA SER A 110 7.58 -11.70 -11.82
C SER A 110 6.89 -12.76 -10.94
N LEU A 111 7.57 -13.28 -9.91
CA LEU A 111 6.98 -14.24 -8.97
C LEU A 111 5.86 -13.63 -8.15
N VAL A 112 6.07 -12.41 -7.62
CA VAL A 112 5.05 -11.69 -6.85
C VAL A 112 3.88 -11.26 -7.73
N ALA A 113 4.13 -10.87 -8.99
CA ALA A 113 3.09 -10.42 -9.92
C ALA A 113 2.00 -11.49 -10.17
N THR A 114 2.32 -12.77 -9.93
CA THR A 114 1.35 -13.87 -9.95
C THR A 114 0.22 -13.73 -8.92
N GLY A 115 0.43 -12.97 -7.83
CA GLY A 115 -0.56 -12.74 -6.77
C GLY A 115 -0.78 -13.93 -5.82
N LYS A 116 0.04 -14.99 -5.90
CA LYS A 116 -0.10 -16.19 -5.05
C LYS A 116 0.09 -15.81 -3.57
N PRO A 117 -0.89 -16.05 -2.68
CA PRO A 117 -0.83 -15.55 -1.29
C PRO A 117 0.41 -15.98 -0.50
N ARG A 118 0.92 -17.19 -0.73
CA ARG A 118 2.14 -17.69 -0.07
C ARG A 118 3.37 -16.87 -0.47
N VAL A 119 3.52 -16.61 -1.76
CA VAL A 119 4.65 -15.83 -2.31
C VAL A 119 4.56 -14.41 -1.78
N VAL A 120 3.39 -13.77 -1.91
CA VAL A 120 3.19 -12.40 -1.43
C VAL A 120 3.54 -12.24 0.05
N ARG A 121 3.11 -13.18 0.90
CA ARG A 121 3.43 -13.17 2.34
C ARG A 121 4.91 -13.32 2.64
N ASP A 122 5.59 -14.21 1.92
CA ASP A 122 7.04 -14.41 2.05
C ASP A 122 7.82 -13.13 1.75
N TYR A 123 7.44 -12.41 0.69
CA TYR A 123 8.06 -11.13 0.37
C TYR A 123 7.61 -9.97 1.28
N LEU A 124 6.37 -9.97 1.78
CA LEU A 124 5.96 -9.03 2.83
C LEU A 124 6.87 -9.16 4.05
N GLU A 125 7.15 -10.40 4.47
CA GLU A 125 8.07 -10.69 5.57
C GLU A 125 9.51 -10.26 5.24
N ARG A 126 10.01 -10.58 4.05
CA ARG A 126 11.35 -10.19 3.59
C ARG A 126 11.59 -8.67 3.60
N TYR A 127 10.54 -7.89 3.31
CA TYR A 127 10.59 -6.43 3.32
C TYR A 127 10.07 -5.80 4.63
N HIS A 128 9.87 -6.60 5.68
CA HIS A 128 9.34 -6.15 6.97
C HIS A 128 8.00 -5.39 6.88
N LEU A 129 7.18 -5.70 5.86
CA LEU A 129 5.84 -5.16 5.68
C LEU A 129 4.81 -6.04 6.39
N LEU A 130 3.91 -5.43 7.16
CA LEU A 130 2.78 -6.14 7.77
C LEU A 130 1.71 -6.47 6.71
N GLU A 131 1.16 -7.70 6.71
CA GLU A 131 0.01 -8.06 5.88
C GLU A 131 -1.22 -7.27 6.34
N MET A 132 -1.78 -6.44 5.45
CA MET A 132 -2.99 -5.66 5.72
C MET A 132 -4.23 -6.44 5.30
N PRO A 133 -5.41 -6.20 5.91
CA PRO A 133 -6.67 -6.75 5.40
C PRO A 133 -6.96 -6.20 3.99
N GLU A 134 -7.51 -7.04 3.11
CA GLU A 134 -7.77 -6.66 1.71
C GLU A 134 -9.02 -5.78 1.58
N GLU A 135 -9.95 -5.92 2.53
CA GLU A 135 -11.05 -4.97 2.80
C GLU A 135 -10.51 -3.55 3.05
N TRP A 136 -9.24 -3.44 3.44
CA TRP A 136 -8.52 -2.18 3.67
C TRP A 136 -9.20 -1.31 4.73
N ASN A 137 -9.64 -1.97 5.79
CA ASN A 137 -10.34 -1.39 6.93
C ASN A 137 -9.46 -1.31 8.19
N GLN A 138 -8.14 -1.51 8.06
CA GLN A 138 -7.20 -1.41 9.17
C GLN A 138 -7.16 -0.01 9.79
N LEU A 139 -6.83 0.05 11.07
CA LEU A 139 -6.57 1.29 11.80
C LEU A 139 -5.06 1.58 11.79
N ALA A 140 -4.55 1.97 10.63
CA ALA A 140 -3.16 2.36 10.42
C ALA A 140 -3.05 3.86 10.18
N PHE A 141 -2.23 4.53 10.98
CA PHE A 141 -2.14 6.00 10.98
C PHE A 141 -0.76 6.51 11.38
N ASP A 142 -0.54 7.80 11.15
CA ASP A 142 0.53 8.57 11.78
C ASP A 142 0.04 10.01 11.99
N ASP A 143 0.01 10.48 13.24
CA ASP A 143 -0.51 11.82 13.58
C ASP A 143 0.58 12.91 13.55
N HIS A 144 1.85 12.60 13.25
CA HIS A 144 2.92 13.59 13.10
C HIS A 144 4.04 13.10 12.17
N VAL A 145 4.11 13.65 10.96
CA VAL A 145 5.13 13.33 9.94
C VAL A 145 5.57 14.58 9.18
N HIS A 146 6.78 14.57 8.64
CA HIS A 146 7.35 15.65 7.84
C HIS A 146 7.65 15.22 6.40
N ASP A 147 7.49 16.17 5.47
CA ASP A 147 7.92 16.07 4.07
C ASP A 147 9.17 16.95 3.80
N ALA A 148 9.62 16.97 2.55
CA ALA A 148 10.77 17.74 2.08
C ALA A 148 10.63 19.26 2.26
N ASN A 149 9.41 19.80 2.41
CA ASN A 149 9.21 21.23 2.59
C ASN A 149 9.47 21.68 4.04
N THR A 150 9.70 20.72 4.96
CA THR A 150 10.11 20.98 6.34
C THR A 150 11.45 20.33 6.69
N LYS A 151 11.45 19.23 7.44
CA LYS A 151 12.65 18.48 7.89
C LYS A 151 12.71 17.07 7.31
N GLY A 152 11.75 16.69 6.48
CA GLY A 152 11.70 15.37 5.84
C GLY A 152 12.61 15.30 4.62
N ARG A 153 12.92 14.09 4.16
CA ARG A 153 13.75 13.89 2.95
C ARG A 153 12.97 13.70 1.65
N LYS A 154 11.64 13.56 1.72
CA LYS A 154 10.78 13.08 0.61
C LYS A 154 9.75 14.12 0.24
N SER A 155 9.52 14.35 -1.06
CA SER A 155 8.41 15.18 -1.53
C SER A 155 7.06 14.64 -1.01
N ALA A 156 6.03 15.48 -1.03
CA ALA A 156 4.69 15.10 -0.58
C ALA A 156 4.18 13.87 -1.35
N THR A 157 4.34 13.83 -2.68
CA THR A 157 3.97 12.66 -3.50
C THR A 157 4.71 11.39 -3.07
N HIS A 158 6.02 11.47 -2.83
CA HIS A 158 6.82 10.32 -2.39
C HIS A 158 6.40 9.86 -0.98
N LEU A 159 6.15 10.81 -0.07
CA LEU A 159 5.67 10.50 1.28
C LEU A 159 4.36 9.70 1.24
N ILE A 160 3.42 10.11 0.40
CA ILE A 160 2.12 9.43 0.23
C ILE A 160 2.29 8.03 -0.37
N MET A 161 3.13 7.88 -1.40
CA MET A 161 3.45 6.56 -1.95
C MET A 161 3.98 5.61 -0.88
N ASP A 162 4.95 6.06 -0.07
CA ASP A 162 5.51 5.23 1.00
C ASP A 162 4.53 4.95 2.13
N ALA A 163 3.69 5.92 2.49
CA ALA A 163 2.61 5.73 3.45
C ALA A 163 1.66 4.61 2.98
N TRP A 164 1.33 4.63 1.69
CA TRP A 164 0.50 3.61 1.07
C TRP A 164 1.16 2.23 1.05
N ILE A 165 2.45 2.15 0.69
CA ILE A 165 3.25 0.89 0.72
C ILE A 165 3.26 0.32 2.14
N LYS A 166 3.32 1.15 3.18
CA LYS A 166 3.24 0.70 4.58
C LYS A 166 1.82 0.30 5.02
N GLY A 167 0.79 0.69 4.28
CA GLY A 167 -0.61 0.42 4.60
C GLY A 167 -1.26 1.48 5.49
N ILE A 168 -0.67 2.68 5.61
CA ILE A 168 -1.23 3.83 6.33
C ILE A 168 -2.51 4.29 5.63
N ARG A 169 -3.57 4.53 6.41
CA ARG A 169 -4.85 5.07 5.90
C ARG A 169 -5.10 6.51 6.33
N ARG A 170 -4.47 6.96 7.42
CA ARG A 170 -4.63 8.32 7.95
C ARG A 170 -3.27 8.92 8.26
N LEU A 171 -2.95 10.03 7.63
CA LEU A 171 -1.66 10.69 7.79
C LEU A 171 -1.87 12.15 8.16
N ARG A 172 -1.08 12.67 9.08
CA ARG A 172 -1.01 14.10 9.35
C ARG A 172 0.40 14.58 9.05
N VAL A 173 0.50 15.53 8.12
CA VAL A 173 1.77 16.15 7.74
C VAL A 173 1.86 17.50 8.42
N ILE A 174 2.94 17.72 9.16
CA ILE A 174 3.16 18.92 9.96
C ILE A 174 4.17 19.83 9.26
N TYR A 175 3.74 21.06 8.98
CA TYR A 175 4.52 22.13 8.38
C TYR A 175 4.95 23.12 9.45
N TYR A 176 6.15 23.71 9.34
CA TYR A 176 6.63 24.69 10.31
C TYR A 176 6.31 26.11 9.85
N ASN A 177 5.61 26.85 10.72
CA ASN A 177 5.27 28.27 10.63
C ASN A 177 4.41 28.71 9.43
N TYR A 178 4.52 28.07 8.27
CA TYR A 178 3.70 28.38 7.09
C TYR A 178 3.63 27.17 6.14
N ILE A 179 2.68 27.22 5.20
CA ILE A 179 2.57 26.27 4.09
C ILE A 179 2.43 27.04 2.78
N ARG A 180 3.06 26.53 1.71
CA ARG A 180 2.87 27.06 0.35
C ARG A 180 1.64 26.43 -0.31
N PRO A 181 0.82 27.19 -1.05
CA PRO A 181 -0.36 26.64 -1.73
C PRO A 181 -0.03 25.43 -2.62
N GLU A 182 1.09 25.47 -3.34
CA GLU A 182 1.50 24.39 -4.25
C GLU A 182 1.85 23.11 -3.50
N THR A 183 2.49 23.25 -2.32
CA THR A 183 2.79 22.13 -1.43
C THR A 183 1.52 21.50 -0.86
N ALA A 184 0.55 22.34 -0.46
CA ALA A 184 -0.74 21.87 0.03
C ALA A 184 -1.51 21.12 -1.06
N ALA A 185 -1.54 21.67 -2.28
CA ALA A 185 -2.15 21.06 -3.46
C ALA A 185 -1.54 19.68 -3.74
N GLU A 186 -0.21 19.59 -3.88
CA GLU A 186 0.50 18.33 -4.15
C GLU A 186 0.16 17.27 -3.10
N LEU A 187 0.21 17.63 -1.81
CA LEU A 187 -0.06 16.68 -0.74
C LEU A 187 -1.51 16.17 -0.77
N MET A 188 -2.49 17.08 -0.94
CA MET A 188 -3.90 16.71 -0.92
C MET A 188 -4.28 15.90 -2.17
N GLU A 189 -3.78 16.25 -3.34
CA GLU A 189 -4.03 15.52 -4.59
C GLU A 189 -3.36 14.15 -4.60
N ALA A 190 -2.11 14.05 -4.15
CA ALA A 190 -1.44 12.75 -4.00
C ALA A 190 -2.20 11.84 -3.01
N ALA A 191 -2.68 12.42 -1.91
CA ALA A 191 -3.43 11.69 -0.88
C ALA A 191 -4.78 11.17 -1.42
N ASP A 192 -5.52 12.02 -2.14
CA ASP A 192 -6.77 11.65 -2.79
C ASP A 192 -6.55 10.55 -3.84
N ALA A 193 -5.50 10.70 -4.67
CA ALA A 193 -5.07 9.70 -5.62
C ALA A 193 -4.89 8.34 -4.92
N MET A 194 -4.15 8.26 -3.82
CA MET A 194 -3.87 6.98 -3.15
C MET A 194 -4.95 6.53 -2.15
N GLY A 195 -6.02 7.30 -1.98
CA GLY A 195 -7.09 7.02 -1.01
C GLY A 195 -6.61 7.06 0.44
N ILE A 196 -5.66 7.95 0.76
CA ILE A 196 -5.17 8.19 2.12
C ILE A 196 -5.84 9.45 2.68
N MET A 197 -6.42 9.35 3.88
CA MET A 197 -6.94 10.53 4.56
C MET A 197 -5.80 11.38 5.11
N VAL A 198 -5.50 12.50 4.47
CA VAL A 198 -4.48 13.44 4.93
C VAL A 198 -5.09 14.64 5.66
N ARG A 199 -4.37 15.11 6.68
CA ARG A 199 -4.61 16.41 7.32
C ARG A 199 -3.31 17.21 7.37
N ILE A 200 -3.41 18.48 7.03
CA ILE A 200 -2.31 19.44 7.12
C ILE A 200 -2.35 20.07 8.51
N GLY A 201 -1.24 20.01 9.23
CA GLY A 201 -1.03 20.78 10.45
C GLY A 201 0.08 21.80 10.27
N ILE A 202 -0.03 22.95 10.92
CA ILE A 202 1.02 23.96 10.97
C ILE A 202 1.44 24.13 12.42
N GLU A 203 2.72 23.91 12.69
CA GLU A 203 3.33 24.05 14.01
C GLU A 203 3.93 25.44 14.16
N PHE A 204 3.55 26.09 15.25
CA PHE A 204 3.99 27.42 15.64
C PHE A 204 4.63 27.39 17.03
N SER A 205 5.64 28.23 17.22
CA SER A 205 6.28 28.46 18.52
C SER A 205 5.65 29.66 19.21
N ALA A 206 5.10 29.47 20.41
CA ALA A 206 4.55 30.55 21.26
C ALA A 206 5.43 30.76 22.50
N SER A 207 5.62 32.01 22.93
CA SER A 207 6.45 32.35 24.09
C SER A 207 5.85 31.84 25.38
N PHE A 208 6.63 31.09 26.17
CA PHE A 208 6.19 30.56 27.47
C PHE A 208 7.36 30.46 28.46
N TYR A 209 7.33 31.28 29.51
CA TYR A 209 8.32 31.34 30.62
C TYR A 209 9.79 31.15 30.20
N GLY A 210 10.27 31.99 29.26
CA GLY A 210 11.68 32.01 28.82
C GLY A 210 12.02 30.97 27.75
N GLY A 211 11.09 30.08 27.38
CA GLY A 211 11.19 29.16 26.25
C GLY A 211 10.00 29.31 25.29
N PHE A 212 9.79 28.28 24.46
CA PHE A 212 8.70 28.25 23.49
C PHE A 212 7.87 26.96 23.63
N ALA A 213 6.56 27.12 23.69
CA ALA A 213 5.59 26.04 23.59
C ALA A 213 5.22 25.81 22.12
N GLN A 214 5.21 24.55 21.68
CA GLN A 214 4.88 24.20 20.30
C GLN A 214 3.39 23.87 20.16
N ILE A 215 2.71 24.63 19.31
CA ILE A 215 1.27 24.55 19.08
C ILE A 215 1.02 24.16 17.63
N ILE A 216 0.36 23.02 17.44
CA ILE A 216 0.00 22.52 16.12
C ILE A 216 -1.46 22.88 15.82
N TRP A 217 -1.67 23.75 14.84
CA TRP A 217 -2.98 24.12 14.31
C TRP A 217 -3.35 23.26 13.11
N VAL A 218 -4.53 22.65 13.16
CA VAL A 218 -5.08 21.83 12.08
C VAL A 218 -6.44 22.40 11.67
N PRO A 219 -6.50 23.21 10.60
CA PRO A 219 -7.76 23.71 10.07
C PRO A 219 -8.57 22.55 9.44
N ARG A 220 -9.90 22.65 9.47
CA ARG A 220 -10.85 21.58 9.09
C ARG A 220 -12.12 22.14 8.47
N GLY A 221 -12.93 21.27 7.88
CA GLY A 221 -14.22 21.65 7.29
C GLY A 221 -14.16 21.86 5.79
N PHE A 222 -13.00 21.65 5.17
CA PHE A 222 -12.83 21.73 3.73
C PHE A 222 -13.35 20.49 3.02
N SER A 223 -14.01 20.73 1.89
CA SER A 223 -14.59 19.71 1.00
C SER A 223 -13.55 19.02 0.10
N GLY A 224 -12.44 19.70 -0.21
CA GLY A 224 -11.37 19.19 -1.07
C GLY A 224 -10.15 20.11 -1.12
N SER A 225 -9.22 19.84 -2.04
CA SER A 225 -7.98 20.64 -2.21
C SER A 225 -8.29 22.09 -2.58
N ARG A 226 -9.15 22.31 -3.58
CA ARG A 226 -9.51 23.66 -4.07
C ARG A 226 -10.06 24.59 -2.98
N ASP A 227 -10.91 24.05 -2.11
CA ASP A 227 -11.51 24.77 -0.98
C ASP A 227 -10.44 25.18 0.06
N PHE A 228 -9.49 24.28 0.33
CA PHE A 228 -8.35 24.57 1.19
C PHE A 228 -7.39 25.62 0.58
N LEU A 229 -7.18 25.59 -0.74
CA LEU A 229 -6.33 26.58 -1.42
C LEU A 229 -6.95 27.97 -1.38
N ARG A 230 -8.27 28.08 -1.64
CA ARG A 230 -9.00 29.35 -1.52
C ARG A 230 -8.86 29.93 -0.10
N PHE A 231 -8.93 29.09 0.91
CA PHE A 231 -8.70 29.50 2.30
C PHE A 231 -7.29 30.07 2.52
N LEU A 232 -6.25 29.50 1.92
CA LEU A 232 -4.89 30.04 2.01
C LEU A 232 -4.72 31.39 1.28
N GLU A 233 -5.55 31.67 0.28
CA GLU A 233 -5.55 32.92 -0.49
C GLU A 233 -6.30 34.06 0.20
N GLU A 234 -7.12 33.77 1.23
CA GLU A 234 -7.81 34.80 1.99
C GLU A 234 -6.80 35.79 2.61
N ALA A 235 -7.03 37.09 2.40
CA ALA A 235 -6.10 38.15 2.83
C ALA A 235 -5.60 38.03 4.29
N PRO A 236 -6.45 37.79 5.32
CA PRO A 236 -5.96 37.62 6.69
C PRO A 236 -5.10 36.36 6.87
N VAL A 237 -5.42 35.26 6.18
CA VAL A 237 -4.66 34.01 6.23
C VAL A 237 -3.31 34.19 5.53
N HIS A 238 -3.31 34.79 4.35
CA HIS A 238 -2.08 35.05 3.60
C HIS A 238 -1.12 35.98 4.38
N ALA A 239 -1.64 37.02 5.03
CA ALA A 239 -0.86 37.89 5.91
C ALA A 239 -0.25 37.11 7.09
N PHE A 240 -1.05 36.25 7.76
CA PHE A 240 -0.57 35.41 8.85
C PHE A 240 0.51 34.41 8.39
N MET A 241 0.37 33.84 7.19
CA MET A 241 1.40 32.97 6.60
C MET A 241 2.70 33.73 6.30
N ASN A 242 2.64 35.02 5.94
CA ASN A 242 3.83 35.86 5.76
C ASN A 242 4.55 36.11 7.08
N ASP A 243 3.82 36.35 8.17
CA ASP A 243 4.39 36.43 9.52
C ASP A 243 5.10 35.10 9.88
N GLY A 244 4.52 33.97 9.48
CA GLY A 244 5.13 32.64 9.60
C GLY A 244 6.42 32.48 8.79
N ARG A 245 6.48 33.03 7.57
CA ARG A 245 7.72 33.03 6.76
C ARG A 245 8.84 33.80 7.44
N ALA A 246 8.55 34.91 8.11
CA ALA A 246 9.55 35.66 8.88
C ALA A 246 10.14 34.82 10.03
N VAL A 247 9.32 34.01 10.71
CA VAL A 247 9.80 33.04 11.72
C VAL A 247 10.74 32.01 11.09
N SER A 248 10.35 31.40 9.98
CA SER A 248 11.20 30.44 9.28
C SER A 248 12.53 31.07 8.80
N HIS A 249 12.51 32.32 8.31
CA HIS A 249 13.74 33.03 7.91
C HIS A 249 14.69 33.21 9.10
N HIS A 250 14.18 33.67 10.24
CA HIS A 250 14.97 33.81 11.47
C HIS A 250 15.60 32.47 11.92
N GLN A 251 14.85 31.36 11.81
CA GLN A 251 15.39 30.03 12.10
C GLN A 251 16.49 29.60 11.12
N GLN A 252 16.37 29.97 9.83
CA GLN A 252 17.39 29.67 8.82
C GLN A 252 18.69 30.46 9.07
N GLU A 253 18.60 31.74 9.44
CA GLU A 253 19.76 32.56 9.81
C GLU A 253 20.56 31.92 10.95
N TYR A 254 19.87 31.39 11.96
CA TYR A 254 20.50 30.65 13.06
C TYR A 254 21.23 29.39 12.57
N VAL A 255 20.61 28.59 11.68
CA VAL A 255 21.26 27.39 11.11
C VAL A 255 22.55 27.77 10.38
N ILE A 256 22.55 28.88 9.63
CA ILE A 256 23.73 29.38 8.93
C ILE A 256 24.79 29.90 9.91
N ALA A 257 24.40 30.57 10.99
CA ALA A 257 25.34 30.98 12.03
C ALA A 257 26.04 29.78 12.67
N VAL A 258 25.31 28.69 12.98
CA VAL A 258 25.91 27.45 13.48
C VAL A 258 26.78 26.75 12.42
N PHE A 259 26.39 26.80 11.14
CA PHE A 259 27.21 26.28 10.05
C PHE A 259 28.56 27.01 9.93
N ASN A 260 28.56 28.34 10.08
CA ASN A 260 29.78 29.14 10.08
C ASN A 260 30.67 28.80 11.29
N ALA A 261 30.08 28.73 12.48
CA ALA A 261 30.75 28.27 13.70
C ALA A 261 31.39 26.87 13.54
N PHE A 262 30.68 25.94 12.89
CA PHE A 262 31.21 24.62 12.60
C PHE A 262 32.44 24.68 11.68
N ASN A 263 32.38 25.47 10.61
CA ASN A 263 33.49 25.61 9.66
C ASN A 263 34.77 26.21 10.28
N GLU A 264 34.59 27.14 11.22
CA GLU A 264 35.67 27.88 11.89
C GLU A 264 36.29 27.09 13.05
N THR A 265 35.49 26.38 13.84
CA THR A 265 35.96 25.69 15.05
C THR A 265 35.89 24.18 14.91
N HIS A 266 34.69 23.60 14.85
CA HIS A 266 34.47 22.16 14.99
C HIS A 266 35.10 21.33 13.87
N ARG A 267 35.10 21.84 12.64
CA ARG A 267 35.77 21.20 11.48
C ARG A 267 37.27 21.02 11.72
N LEU A 268 37.95 22.02 12.29
CA LEU A 268 39.37 21.95 12.60
C LEU A 268 39.64 20.93 13.72
N THR A 269 38.77 20.90 14.73
CA THR A 269 38.83 19.89 15.80
C THR A 269 38.69 18.48 15.24
N ILE A 270 37.71 18.22 14.37
CA ILE A 270 37.51 16.91 13.73
C ILE A 270 38.74 16.51 12.91
N ASN A 271 39.29 17.42 12.11
CA ASN A 271 40.50 17.16 11.32
C ASN A 271 41.67 16.73 12.20
N SER A 272 41.89 17.43 13.32
CA SER A 272 42.97 17.10 14.26
C SER A 272 42.76 15.76 14.97
N GLN A 273 41.55 15.50 15.47
CA GLN A 273 41.26 14.30 16.27
C GLN A 273 41.21 13.01 15.45
N MET A 274 40.88 13.11 14.16
CA MET A 274 40.75 11.97 13.26
C MET A 274 41.92 11.82 12.28
N GLY A 275 42.84 12.79 12.23
CA GLY A 275 43.95 12.79 11.27
C GLY A 275 43.46 12.81 9.81
N ILE A 276 42.44 13.63 9.54
CA ILE A 276 41.81 13.80 8.22
C ILE A 276 41.85 15.27 7.77
N THR A 277 41.61 15.50 6.48
CA THR A 277 41.54 16.85 5.91
C THR A 277 40.17 17.09 5.28
N LEU A 278 39.21 17.57 6.08
CA LEU A 278 37.93 18.07 5.57
C LEU A 278 38.08 19.54 5.11
N PRO A 279 37.85 19.86 3.82
CA PRO A 279 37.87 21.23 3.33
C PRO A 279 36.74 22.07 3.95
N ARG A 280 36.87 23.40 3.87
CA ARG A 280 35.80 24.30 4.28
C ARG A 280 34.54 24.02 3.44
N LEU A 281 33.40 23.88 4.10
CA LEU A 281 32.15 23.59 3.44
C LEU A 281 31.50 24.88 2.91
N SER A 282 30.96 24.86 1.70
CA SER A 282 30.27 26.00 1.06
C SER A 282 28.82 26.10 1.53
N SER A 283 28.33 27.33 1.75
CA SER A 283 26.91 27.61 2.03
C SER A 283 26.02 27.34 0.82
N ASP A 284 26.52 27.59 -0.40
CA ASP A 284 25.75 27.40 -1.63
C ASP A 284 25.50 25.91 -1.87
N ASP A 285 26.51 25.07 -1.62
CA ASP A 285 26.39 23.61 -1.64
C ASP A 285 25.38 23.12 -0.60
N PHE A 286 25.31 23.77 0.57
CA PHE A 286 24.35 23.43 1.61
C PHE A 286 22.92 23.77 1.18
N TYR A 287 22.68 24.95 0.60
CA TYR A 287 21.36 25.31 0.08
C TYR A 287 20.94 24.40 -1.08
N GLN A 288 21.85 24.06 -1.99
CA GLN A 288 21.58 23.08 -3.04
C GLN A 288 21.24 21.70 -2.48
N PHE A 289 21.89 21.28 -1.39
CA PHE A 289 21.59 20.03 -0.70
C PHE A 289 20.20 20.02 -0.04
N VAL A 290 19.76 21.15 0.52
CA VAL A 290 18.41 21.30 1.10
C VAL A 290 17.32 21.32 0.02
N GLY A 291 17.61 21.92 -1.14
CA GLY A 291 16.67 22.00 -2.26
C GLY A 291 15.48 22.91 -1.96
N LEU A 292 14.25 22.41 -2.17
CA LEU A 292 13.01 23.17 -1.94
C LEU A 292 12.61 23.30 -0.45
N GLY A 293 13.32 22.61 0.44
CA GLY A 293 13.01 22.53 1.87
C GLY A 293 13.48 23.72 2.70
N GLN A 294 13.09 23.73 3.97
CA GLN A 294 13.59 24.72 4.93
C GLN A 294 14.92 24.23 5.54
N ALA A 295 15.97 25.05 5.50
CA ALA A 295 17.24 24.70 6.14
C ALA A 295 16.99 24.45 7.64
N SER A 296 17.51 23.32 8.13
CA SER A 296 17.29 22.87 9.50
C SER A 296 18.58 22.30 10.08
N MET A 297 18.67 22.23 11.40
CA MET A 297 19.82 21.61 12.08
C MET A 297 20.05 20.15 11.68
N LEU A 298 18.98 19.44 11.31
CA LEU A 298 19.05 18.07 10.83
C LEU A 298 19.61 17.99 9.40
N HIS A 299 19.21 18.93 8.53
CA HIS A 299 19.81 19.07 7.20
C HIS A 299 21.30 19.36 7.30
N LEU A 300 21.69 20.24 8.21
CA LEU A 300 23.08 20.60 8.46
C LEU A 300 23.91 19.40 8.93
N ALA A 301 23.43 18.64 9.93
CA ALA A 301 24.10 17.43 10.42
C ALA A 301 24.35 16.43 9.29
N LYS A 302 23.34 16.19 8.45
CA LYS A 302 23.44 15.23 7.34
C LYS A 302 24.34 15.73 6.22
N PHE A 303 24.30 17.02 5.90
CA PHE A 303 25.18 17.62 4.90
C PHE A 303 26.65 17.45 5.32
N ILE A 304 26.97 17.77 6.58
CA ILE A 304 28.31 17.56 7.15
C ILE A 304 28.69 16.08 7.05
N HIS A 305 27.84 15.17 7.50
CA HIS A 305 28.09 13.73 7.43
C HIS A 305 28.37 13.25 6.00
N THR A 306 27.57 13.70 5.03
CA THR A 306 27.70 13.33 3.61
C THR A 306 29.04 13.77 3.03
N ARG A 307 29.57 14.92 3.47
CA ARG A 307 30.89 15.42 3.05
C ARG A 307 32.05 14.77 3.84
N LEU A 308 31.80 14.37 5.08
CA LEU A 308 32.78 13.78 5.98
C LEU A 308 33.03 12.28 5.70
N LEU A 309 31.98 11.52 5.38
CA LEU A 309 32.04 10.06 5.23
C LEU A 309 33.05 9.58 4.17
N PRO A 310 33.16 10.19 2.96
CA PRO A 310 34.17 9.79 1.98
C PRO A 310 35.60 9.95 2.51
N VAL A 311 35.88 11.06 3.21
CA VAL A 311 37.21 11.37 3.76
C VAL A 311 37.57 10.38 4.88
N ILE A 312 36.60 10.07 5.75
CA ILE A 312 36.78 9.05 6.78
C ILE A 312 37.01 7.67 6.15
N THR A 313 36.26 7.31 5.11
CA THR A 313 36.38 6.00 4.44
C THR A 313 37.76 5.83 3.81
N GLU A 314 38.29 6.88 3.17
CA GLU A 314 39.65 6.89 2.64
C GLU A 314 40.69 6.71 3.74
N LYS A 315 40.54 7.42 4.87
CA LYS A 315 41.44 7.28 6.01
C LYS A 315 41.40 5.88 6.63
N VAL A 316 40.22 5.28 6.79
CA VAL A 316 40.08 3.88 7.25
C VAL A 316 40.75 2.91 6.28
N SER A 317 40.67 3.15 4.97
CA SER A 317 41.38 2.34 3.97
C SER A 317 42.90 2.40 4.12
N GLN A 318 43.46 3.57 4.48
CA GLN A 318 44.87 3.71 4.82
C GLN A 318 45.21 2.97 6.11
N LEU A 319 44.43 3.20 7.18
CA LEU A 319 44.60 2.54 8.47
C LEU A 319 44.54 1.01 8.39
N ARG A 320 43.74 0.44 7.47
CA ARG A 320 43.72 -1.01 7.21
C ARG A 320 45.06 -1.54 6.71
N LYS A 321 45.77 -0.77 5.87
CA LYS A 321 47.10 -1.16 5.37
C LYS A 321 48.14 -1.06 6.48
N ASP A 322 48.03 -0.05 7.32
CA ASP A 322 48.94 0.20 8.44
C ASP A 322 48.73 -0.84 9.56
N TYR A 323 47.48 -1.20 9.84
CA TYR A 323 47.11 -2.23 10.83
C TYR A 323 47.76 -3.61 10.55
N ALA A 324 47.95 -3.96 9.27
CA ALA A 324 48.63 -5.21 8.90
C ALA A 324 50.14 -5.21 9.22
N ARG A 325 50.73 -4.03 9.40
CA ARG A 325 52.17 -3.83 9.65
C ARG A 325 52.47 -3.34 11.08
N ALA A 326 51.44 -2.92 11.81
CA ALA A 326 51.50 -2.33 13.14
C ALA A 326 51.81 -3.35 14.25
N ASP A 327 52.44 -2.85 15.32
CA ASP A 327 52.67 -3.58 16.56
C ASP A 327 51.39 -3.69 17.42
N VAL A 328 51.47 -4.31 18.60
CA VAL A 328 50.28 -4.56 19.46
C VAL A 328 49.67 -3.27 20.00
N GLU A 329 50.48 -2.26 20.32
CA GLU A 329 50.01 -0.98 20.86
C GLU A 329 49.42 -0.09 19.76
N GLU A 330 50.08 -0.03 18.61
CA GLU A 330 49.61 0.68 17.41
C GLU A 330 48.30 0.08 16.88
N LYS A 331 48.14 -1.25 16.93
CA LYS A 331 46.88 -1.90 16.57
C LYS A 331 45.72 -1.47 17.46
N ALA A 332 45.93 -1.37 18.77
CA ALA A 332 44.90 -0.90 19.71
C ALA A 332 44.51 0.56 19.44
N LEU A 333 45.49 1.42 19.11
CA LEU A 333 45.24 2.82 18.75
C LEU A 333 44.46 2.95 17.43
N ILE A 334 44.79 2.14 16.43
CA ILE A 334 44.08 2.10 15.15
C ILE A 334 42.65 1.59 15.34
N GLU A 335 42.45 0.56 16.16
CA GLU A 335 41.11 0.05 16.51
C GLU A 335 40.22 1.11 17.15
N ASP A 336 40.73 1.81 18.18
CA ASP A 336 39.99 2.89 18.83
C ASP A 336 39.65 4.03 17.84
N LEU A 337 40.59 4.42 16.98
CA LEU A 337 40.36 5.46 15.98
C LEU A 337 39.28 5.04 14.97
N VAL A 338 39.30 3.80 14.49
CA VAL A 338 38.27 3.28 13.58
C VAL A 338 36.92 3.17 14.27
N ILE A 339 36.86 2.78 15.55
CA ILE A 339 35.62 2.78 16.33
C ILE A 339 35.05 4.20 16.41
N ARG A 340 35.88 5.21 16.74
CA ARG A 340 35.45 6.62 16.79
C ARG A 340 34.94 7.13 15.43
N MET A 341 35.62 6.78 14.35
CA MET A 341 35.19 7.09 12.98
C MET A 341 33.89 6.38 12.59
N ASN A 342 33.72 5.12 13.01
CA ASN A 342 32.52 4.33 12.77
C ASN A 342 31.29 4.89 13.52
N LEU A 343 31.50 5.43 14.71
CA LEU A 343 30.46 6.07 15.53
C LEU A 343 30.19 7.53 15.16
N MET A 344 30.89 8.10 14.17
CA MET A 344 30.66 9.46 13.70
C MET A 344 29.46 9.53 12.74
N THR A 345 28.27 9.28 13.29
CA THR A 345 27.00 9.30 12.55
C THR A 345 26.37 10.70 12.51
N VAL A 346 25.27 10.84 11.77
CA VAL A 346 24.49 12.10 11.71
C VAL A 346 24.07 12.56 13.11
N ASP A 347 23.63 11.63 13.97
CA ASP A 347 23.24 11.93 15.36
C ASP A 347 24.44 12.40 16.19
N ALA A 348 25.58 11.73 16.06
CA ALA A 348 26.80 12.11 16.76
C ALA A 348 27.23 13.53 16.38
N ILE A 349 27.10 13.89 15.10
CA ILE A 349 27.40 15.25 14.62
C ILE A 349 26.44 16.26 15.25
N HIS A 350 25.14 15.96 15.25
CA HIS A 350 24.13 16.85 15.83
C HIS A 350 24.38 17.08 17.33
N GLU A 351 24.58 16.01 18.09
CA GLU A 351 24.71 16.03 19.54
C GLU A 351 26.04 16.66 20.01
N LYS A 352 27.15 16.37 19.32
CA LYS A 352 28.49 16.80 19.75
C LYS A 352 28.91 18.18 19.24
N PHE A 353 28.39 18.64 18.10
CA PHE A 353 28.89 19.85 17.45
C PHE A 353 27.82 20.90 17.15
N LEU A 354 26.56 20.51 16.97
CA LEU A 354 25.54 21.43 16.47
C LEU A 354 24.56 21.95 17.53
N LYS A 355 24.62 21.41 18.73
CA LYS A 355 23.82 21.89 19.86
C LYS A 355 24.17 23.32 20.27
N SER A 356 23.20 24.05 20.82
CA SER A 356 23.39 25.41 21.33
C SER A 356 24.48 25.45 22.40
N GLU A 357 24.57 24.43 23.26
CA GLU A 357 25.59 24.35 24.32
C GLU A 357 27.03 24.25 23.78
N GLN A 358 27.19 23.75 22.55
CA GLN A 358 28.48 23.59 21.87
C GLN A 358 28.86 24.81 21.01
N ASN A 359 27.94 25.78 20.88
CA ASN A 359 28.12 26.98 20.07
C ASN A 359 27.68 28.23 20.86
N PRO A 360 28.31 28.54 22.01
CA PRO A 360 27.90 29.66 22.88
C PRO A 360 28.00 31.04 22.20
N GLN A 361 28.80 31.15 21.13
CA GLN A 361 28.93 32.35 20.31
C GLN A 361 27.71 32.64 19.44
N VAL A 362 26.84 31.65 19.21
CA VAL A 362 25.61 31.80 18.43
C VAL A 362 24.43 31.97 19.40
N PRO A 363 23.63 33.05 19.30
CA PRO A 363 22.47 33.24 20.17
C PRO A 363 21.47 32.07 20.07
N ASP A 364 21.08 31.51 21.21
CA ASP A 364 20.18 30.36 21.27
C ASP A 364 18.72 30.77 20.98
N ILE A 365 18.25 30.50 19.77
CA ILE A 365 16.88 30.82 19.33
C ILE A 365 15.78 30.00 20.03
N ARG A 366 16.14 29.00 20.85
CA ARG A 366 15.17 28.22 21.64
C ARG A 366 14.82 28.89 22.96
N LYS A 367 15.57 29.91 23.35
CA LYS A 367 15.33 30.70 24.56
C LYS A 367 14.88 32.09 24.14
N SER A 368 13.82 32.57 24.77
CA SER A 368 13.38 33.95 24.58
C SER A 368 14.34 34.86 25.34
N CYS A 369 15.18 35.62 24.61
CA CYS A 369 16.08 36.62 25.18
C CYS A 369 15.59 38.03 24.83
N PRO A 370 15.41 38.94 25.81
CA PRO A 370 15.00 40.33 25.53
C PRO A 370 15.98 41.11 24.63
N LEU A 371 17.26 40.67 24.60
CA LEU A 371 18.34 41.31 23.86
C LEU A 371 18.42 40.84 22.40
N THR A 372 17.70 39.78 22.03
CA THR A 372 17.69 39.25 20.66
C THR A 372 16.29 39.39 20.08
N PRO A 373 16.07 40.27 19.07
CA PRO A 373 14.75 40.50 18.53
C PRO A 373 14.24 39.22 17.84
N VAL A 374 13.21 38.60 18.42
CA VAL A 374 12.50 37.46 17.81
C VAL A 374 11.31 37.96 16.97
N PRO A 375 10.91 37.25 15.89
CA PRO A 375 9.77 37.66 15.07
C PRO A 375 8.44 37.72 15.84
N ARG A 376 7.51 38.56 15.39
CA ARG A 376 6.22 38.86 16.06
C ARG A 376 5.48 37.61 16.57
N LEU A 377 5.31 36.58 15.73
CA LEU A 377 4.56 35.37 16.12
C LEU A 377 5.18 34.63 17.30
N MET A 378 6.53 34.62 17.40
CA MET A 378 7.23 33.97 18.51
C MET A 378 7.07 34.74 19.83
N GLN A 379 6.71 36.02 19.78
CA GLN A 379 6.50 36.85 20.98
C GLN A 379 5.13 36.60 21.64
N LEU A 380 4.19 36.04 20.88
CA LEU A 380 2.82 35.83 21.36
C LEU A 380 2.76 34.74 22.44
N ALA A 381 1.94 34.97 23.46
CA ALA A 381 1.60 33.92 24.41
C ALA A 381 0.71 32.85 23.73
N PRO A 382 0.66 31.61 24.26
CA PRO A 382 -0.18 30.54 23.73
C PRO A 382 -1.65 30.93 23.51
N CYS A 383 -2.25 31.68 24.44
CA CYS A 383 -3.63 32.13 24.32
C CYS A 383 -3.82 33.10 23.15
N ASP A 384 -2.94 34.10 23.03
CA ASP A 384 -3.04 35.17 22.02
C ASP A 384 -2.84 34.59 20.61
N LEU A 385 -1.90 33.66 20.46
CA LEU A 385 -1.70 32.95 19.20
C LEU A 385 -2.95 32.13 18.83
N ILE A 386 -3.54 31.40 19.78
CA ILE A 386 -4.76 30.63 19.53
C ILE A 386 -5.96 31.53 19.23
N ASP A 387 -6.06 32.70 19.87
CA ASP A 387 -7.08 33.70 19.57
C ASP A 387 -6.98 34.17 18.12
N GLN A 388 -5.79 34.56 17.66
CA GLN A 388 -5.57 34.92 16.25
C GLN A 388 -5.91 33.76 15.29
N LEU A 389 -5.51 32.53 15.62
CA LEU A 389 -5.83 31.35 14.79
C LEU A 389 -7.34 31.05 14.75
N ALA A 390 -8.08 31.38 15.80
CA ALA A 390 -9.53 31.19 15.87
C ALA A 390 -10.29 32.22 15.01
N GLU A 391 -9.74 33.43 14.88
CA GLU A 391 -10.27 34.47 13.99
C GLU A 391 -10.10 34.10 12.51
N LEU A 392 -9.00 33.43 12.15
CA LEU A 392 -8.75 32.98 10.79
C LEU A 392 -9.74 31.90 10.32
N HIS A 393 -10.10 30.95 11.19
CA HIS A 393 -11.03 29.90 10.82
C HIS A 393 -11.75 29.29 12.03
N SER A 394 -13.08 29.22 11.97
CA SER A 394 -13.89 28.66 13.06
C SER A 394 -13.74 27.13 13.21
N GLY A 395 -13.44 26.43 12.13
CA GLY A 395 -13.33 24.98 12.09
C GLY A 395 -11.90 24.48 12.30
N TYR A 396 -11.42 24.33 13.54
CA TYR A 396 -10.02 23.91 13.77
C TYR A 396 -9.84 22.83 14.85
N ARG A 397 -8.60 22.37 15.00
CA ARG A 397 -8.08 21.64 16.16
C ARG A 397 -6.74 22.23 16.53
N ILE A 398 -6.55 22.47 17.83
CA ILE A 398 -5.24 22.70 18.39
C ILE A 398 -4.76 21.42 19.06
N THR A 399 -3.56 20.99 18.71
CA THR A 399 -2.78 19.99 19.44
C THR A 399 -1.61 20.69 20.13
N LEU A 400 -1.44 20.48 21.42
CA LEU A 400 -0.23 20.87 22.14
C LEU A 400 0.81 19.76 22.01
N ASN A 401 1.99 20.10 21.50
CA ASN A 401 3.14 19.20 21.53
C ASN A 401 3.75 19.25 22.94
N LEU A 402 4.05 18.07 23.50
CA LEU A 402 4.47 17.90 24.89
C LEU A 402 6.00 17.88 25.07
N THR A 403 6.79 17.92 24.00
CA THR A 403 8.25 17.88 24.09
C THR A 403 8.76 18.97 25.05
N ASP A 404 9.51 18.55 26.07
CA ASP A 404 10.09 19.40 27.12
C ASP A 404 9.06 20.16 28.00
N LEU A 405 7.76 19.80 27.97
CA LEU A 405 6.72 20.35 28.84
C LEU A 405 6.42 19.45 30.05
N LYS A 406 6.25 20.05 31.23
CA LYS A 406 5.82 19.34 32.44
C LYS A 406 4.29 19.40 32.61
N VAL A 407 3.76 18.63 33.57
CA VAL A 407 2.32 18.59 33.84
C VAL A 407 1.76 19.95 34.27
N GLU A 408 2.55 20.73 35.02
CA GLU A 408 2.22 22.09 35.40
C GLU A 408 2.08 23.05 34.19
N ASP A 409 2.97 22.94 33.21
CA ASP A 409 2.95 23.77 32.00
C ASP A 409 1.71 23.48 31.17
N VAL A 410 1.41 22.19 31.00
CA VAL A 410 0.21 21.73 30.27
C VAL A 410 -1.07 22.19 30.97
N LEU A 411 -1.16 22.04 32.29
CA LEU A 411 -2.32 22.45 33.07
C LEU A 411 -2.57 23.96 32.95
N GLU A 412 -1.52 24.77 33.08
CA GLU A 412 -1.61 26.22 32.96
C GLU A 412 -2.08 26.65 31.57
N MET A 413 -1.46 26.10 30.50
CA MET A 413 -1.84 26.44 29.12
C MET A 413 -3.28 26.02 28.81
N ILE A 414 -3.70 24.83 29.25
CA ILE A 414 -5.07 24.36 29.05
C ILE A 414 -6.09 25.32 29.67
N TYR A 415 -5.80 25.77 30.90
CA TYR A 415 -6.66 26.70 31.63
C TYR A 415 -6.69 28.09 30.96
N ASP A 416 -5.52 28.66 30.67
CA ASP A 416 -5.41 29.99 30.05
C ASP A 416 -6.05 30.05 28.67
N CYS A 417 -5.92 28.97 27.90
CA CYS A 417 -6.52 28.86 26.56
C CYS A 417 -8.02 28.49 26.62
N ARG A 418 -8.64 28.46 27.81
CA ARG A 418 -10.09 28.28 28.02
C ARG A 418 -10.68 27.08 27.29
N GLY A 419 -9.97 25.96 27.27
CA GLY A 419 -10.42 24.73 26.61
C GLY A 419 -10.26 24.69 25.08
N ARG A 420 -9.64 25.70 24.45
CA ARG A 420 -9.37 25.70 22.99
C ARG A 420 -8.32 24.69 22.58
N ILE A 421 -7.39 24.33 23.48
CA ILE A 421 -6.48 23.20 23.29
C ILE A 421 -7.29 21.92 23.36
N SER A 422 -7.44 21.26 22.22
CA SER A 422 -8.38 20.15 22.04
C SER A 422 -7.71 18.77 22.02
N ARG A 423 -6.39 18.74 21.86
CA ARG A 423 -5.56 17.54 21.72
C ARG A 423 -4.21 17.72 22.41
N LEU A 424 -3.64 16.61 22.86
CA LEU A 424 -2.27 16.52 23.35
C LEU A 424 -1.50 15.48 22.54
N GLU A 425 -0.29 15.80 22.09
CA GLU A 425 0.63 14.81 21.53
C GLU A 425 1.30 14.00 22.65
N ILE A 426 0.57 12.99 23.11
CA ILE A 426 0.94 12.17 24.26
C ILE A 426 2.06 11.19 23.95
N PHE A 427 2.30 10.90 22.67
CA PHE A 427 3.40 10.04 22.28
C PHE A 427 4.02 10.52 20.97
N ASN A 428 5.30 10.84 21.04
CA ASN A 428 6.18 11.05 19.91
C ASN A 428 7.28 9.98 19.94
N LEU A 429 7.38 9.19 18.86
CA LEU A 429 8.31 8.05 18.79
C LEU A 429 9.78 8.49 18.91
N LYS A 430 10.13 9.66 18.41
CA LYS A 430 11.48 10.22 18.52
C LYS A 430 11.81 10.60 19.96
N ASP A 431 10.87 11.25 20.67
CA ASP A 431 11.05 11.58 22.09
C ASP A 431 11.15 10.32 22.94
N TYR A 432 10.35 9.29 22.61
CA TYR A 432 10.45 7.97 23.23
C TYR A 432 11.82 7.33 23.04
N SER A 433 12.36 7.34 21.82
CA SER A 433 13.71 6.84 21.53
C SER A 433 14.84 7.62 22.22
N ASN A 434 14.59 8.89 22.55
CA ASN A 434 15.52 9.75 23.30
C ASN A 434 15.31 9.72 24.81
N CYS A 435 14.46 8.82 25.33
CA CYS A 435 14.12 8.69 26.75
C CYS A 435 13.51 9.97 27.37
N LYS A 436 12.86 10.83 26.56
CA LYS A 436 12.19 12.05 27.02
C LYS A 436 10.71 11.80 27.36
N VAL A 437 10.40 10.85 28.24
CA VAL A 437 8.99 10.42 28.47
C VAL A 437 8.53 10.45 29.92
N ASP A 438 9.37 10.87 30.85
CA ASP A 438 9.08 10.84 32.30
C ASP A 438 7.87 11.68 32.70
N HIS A 439 7.56 12.73 31.94
CA HIS A 439 6.43 13.64 32.17
C HIS A 439 5.09 13.10 31.64
N ILE A 440 5.11 12.14 30.70
CA ILE A 440 3.92 11.65 30.00
C ILE A 440 2.89 10.97 30.94
N PRO A 441 3.27 10.11 31.91
CA PRO A 441 2.29 9.49 32.81
C PRO A 441 1.48 10.52 33.62
N ALA A 442 2.13 11.57 34.11
CA ALA A 442 1.47 12.64 34.88
C ALA A 442 0.49 13.45 34.01
N ILE A 443 0.90 13.79 32.79
CA ILE A 443 0.04 14.51 31.83
C ILE A 443 -1.15 13.64 31.39
N HIS A 444 -0.93 12.33 31.18
CA HIS A 444 -2.01 11.42 30.84
C HIS A 444 -3.02 11.26 32.00
N ARG A 445 -2.53 11.20 33.25
CA ARG A 445 -3.40 11.22 34.45
C ARG A 445 -4.24 12.49 34.52
N LEU A 446 -3.66 13.66 34.22
CA LEU A 446 -4.38 14.93 34.13
C LEU A 446 -5.47 14.87 33.04
N GLN A 447 -5.11 14.45 31.83
CA GLN A 447 -6.04 14.30 30.71
C GLN A 447 -7.24 13.40 31.05
N GLN A 448 -7.00 12.22 31.65
CA GLN A 448 -8.06 11.31 32.07
C GLN A 448 -8.96 11.94 33.14
N SER A 449 -8.37 12.63 34.12
CA SER A 449 -9.10 13.29 35.20
C SER A 449 -10.04 14.37 34.66
N LEU A 450 -9.56 15.18 33.70
CA LEU A 450 -10.36 16.20 33.01
C LEU A 450 -11.48 15.59 32.18
N ASN A 451 -11.18 14.58 31.36
CA ASN A 451 -12.16 13.93 30.47
C ASN A 451 -13.28 13.22 31.24
N ASN A 452 -12.96 12.59 32.37
CA ASN A 452 -13.95 11.93 33.22
C ASN A 452 -14.66 12.92 34.17
N GLY A 453 -14.22 14.18 34.22
CA GLY A 453 -14.73 15.18 35.14
C GLY A 453 -14.50 14.87 36.62
N ASN A 454 -13.42 14.14 36.94
CA ASN A 454 -13.11 13.72 38.31
C ASN A 454 -12.43 14.86 39.10
N VAL A 455 -13.25 15.65 39.79
CA VAL A 455 -12.82 16.82 40.59
C VAL A 455 -11.80 16.45 41.67
N ILE A 456 -11.94 15.28 42.31
CA ILE A 456 -11.04 14.84 43.38
C ILE A 456 -9.63 14.65 42.82
N GLN A 457 -9.50 13.96 41.68
CA GLN A 457 -8.21 13.73 41.04
C GLN A 457 -7.61 15.04 40.49
N ILE A 458 -8.42 15.91 39.88
CA ILE A 458 -7.96 17.23 39.42
C ILE A 458 -7.37 18.03 40.60
N LYS A 459 -8.10 18.10 41.72
CA LYS A 459 -7.64 18.77 42.94
C LYS A 459 -6.33 18.18 43.47
N GLN A 460 -6.22 16.86 43.53
CA GLN A 460 -4.98 16.18 43.97
C GLN A 460 -3.79 16.55 43.08
N ILE A 461 -3.95 16.51 41.75
CA ILE A 461 -2.89 16.86 40.80
C ILE A 461 -2.44 18.32 40.99
N ILE A 462 -3.39 19.25 41.15
CA ILE A 462 -3.07 20.67 41.38
C ILE A 462 -2.28 20.85 42.68
N LEU A 463 -2.69 20.19 43.77
CA LEU A 463 -1.99 20.25 45.05
C LEU A 463 -0.59 19.62 44.97
N GLU A 464 -0.45 18.50 44.29
CA GLU A 464 0.85 17.86 44.02
C GLU A 464 1.79 18.80 43.24
N VAL A 465 1.25 19.53 42.24
CA VAL A 465 2.00 20.54 41.48
C VAL A 465 2.43 21.70 42.37
N ILE A 466 1.51 22.28 43.16
CA ILE A 466 1.82 23.39 44.08
C ILE A 466 2.94 22.98 45.05
N HIS A 467 2.81 21.80 45.67
CA HIS A 467 3.80 21.31 46.62
C HIS A 467 5.18 21.09 45.96
N ARG A 468 5.20 20.57 44.73
CA ARG A 468 6.43 20.39 43.95
C ARG A 468 7.11 21.73 43.63
N MET A 469 6.33 22.75 43.27
CA MET A 469 6.83 24.10 43.00
C MET A 469 7.39 24.78 44.25
N GLU A 470 6.77 24.57 45.41
CA GLU A 470 7.25 25.09 46.70
C GLU A 470 8.61 24.48 47.08
N THR A 471 8.80 23.19 46.79
CA THR A 471 9.99 22.41 47.17
C THR A 471 11.17 22.53 46.19
N GLN A 472 10.94 22.78 44.89
CA GLN A 472 12.01 22.81 43.86
C GLN A 472 12.96 24.01 43.95
N GLY A 473 12.62 25.08 44.68
CA GLY A 473 13.49 26.25 44.84
C GLY A 473 13.68 27.13 43.60
N ASP A 474 13.03 26.81 42.46
CA ASP A 474 13.06 27.60 41.23
C ASP A 474 12.23 28.91 41.37
N PRO A 475 12.83 30.10 41.19
CA PRO A 475 12.11 31.38 41.23
C PRO A 475 10.94 31.47 40.25
N VAL A 476 11.03 30.86 39.07
CA VAL A 476 9.96 30.88 38.06
C VAL A 476 8.81 29.97 38.48
N ALA A 477 9.11 28.78 39.01
CA ALA A 477 8.09 27.90 39.59
C ALA A 477 7.35 28.58 40.75
N ARG A 478 8.06 29.31 41.62
CA ARG A 478 7.46 30.02 42.76
C ARG A 478 6.53 31.16 42.34
N SER A 479 6.88 31.91 41.29
CA SER A 479 6.03 33.00 40.80
C SER A 479 4.69 32.51 40.21
N ARG A 480 4.63 31.24 39.79
CA ARG A 480 3.43 30.59 39.24
C ARG A 480 2.46 30.07 40.31
N ILE A 481 2.89 29.86 41.56
CA ILE A 481 2.06 29.29 42.63
C ILE A 481 0.72 30.02 42.83
N PRO A 482 0.64 31.37 42.87
CA PRO A 482 -0.63 32.08 43.01
C PRO A 482 -1.62 31.75 41.89
N LYS A 483 -1.12 31.48 40.68
CA LYS A 483 -1.94 31.09 39.52
C LYS A 483 -2.53 29.70 39.70
N PHE A 484 -1.74 28.72 40.16
CA PHE A 484 -2.28 27.40 40.46
C PHE A 484 -3.28 27.40 41.62
N LYS A 485 -3.12 28.29 42.61
CA LYS A 485 -4.14 28.51 43.64
C LYS A 485 -5.45 29.06 43.05
N LYS A 486 -5.36 30.00 42.10
CA LYS A 486 -6.54 30.47 41.35
C LYS A 486 -7.21 29.35 40.53
N ILE A 487 -6.43 28.51 39.86
CA ILE A 487 -6.95 27.33 39.13
C ILE A 487 -7.64 26.35 40.10
N LEU A 488 -7.08 26.18 41.29
CA LEU A 488 -7.65 25.35 42.36
C LEU A 488 -8.99 25.90 42.85
N ASP A 489 -9.12 27.22 42.99
CA ASP A 489 -10.38 27.86 43.36
C ASP A 489 -11.42 27.77 42.23
N ASP A 490 -10.98 27.71 40.96
CA ASP A 490 -11.81 27.64 39.75
C ASP A 490 -11.82 26.24 39.08
N ILE A 491 -11.78 25.16 39.86
CA ILE A 491 -11.78 23.78 39.31
C ILE A 491 -13.04 23.51 38.48
N GLU A 492 -14.19 24.09 38.85
CA GLU A 492 -15.45 23.83 38.14
C GLU A 492 -15.38 24.30 36.69
N THR A 493 -14.84 25.50 36.43
CA THR A 493 -14.64 26.00 35.07
C THR A 493 -13.69 25.10 34.30
N LEU A 494 -12.53 24.75 34.88
CA LEU A 494 -11.56 23.85 34.26
C LEU A 494 -12.17 22.50 33.87
N LYS A 495 -12.98 21.88 34.75
CA LYS A 495 -13.71 20.65 34.46
C LYS A 495 -14.69 20.84 33.30
N ASN A 496 -15.48 21.92 33.33
CA ASN A 496 -16.54 22.14 32.37
C ASN A 496 -16.01 22.41 30.95
N MET A 497 -14.78 22.92 30.80
CA MET A 497 -14.10 23.11 29.50
C MET A 497 -14.04 21.80 28.66
N TYR A 498 -13.87 20.63 29.30
CA TYR A 498 -13.66 19.35 28.60
C TYR A 498 -14.81 18.36 28.74
N ARG A 499 -15.90 18.73 29.43
CA ARG A 499 -17.05 17.84 29.67
C ARG A 499 -17.73 17.40 28.37
N VAL A 500 -17.92 18.32 27.42
CA VAL A 500 -18.59 18.05 26.14
C VAL A 500 -17.59 17.63 25.06
N ARG A 501 -16.40 18.26 25.06
CA ARG A 501 -15.34 18.02 24.09
C ARG A 501 -14.10 17.49 24.82
N PRO A 502 -13.94 16.17 24.95
CA PRO A 502 -12.81 15.61 25.68
C PRO A 502 -11.49 15.91 24.97
N LEU A 503 -10.45 16.08 25.78
CA LEU A 503 -9.06 16.27 25.36
C LEU A 503 -8.55 14.95 24.76
N LYS A 504 -8.27 14.95 23.45
CA LYS A 504 -7.91 13.72 22.73
C LYS A 504 -6.39 13.49 22.64
N PRO A 505 -5.91 12.25 22.75
CA PRO A 505 -4.51 11.94 22.53
C PRO A 505 -4.16 11.99 21.03
N ARG A 506 -2.89 12.27 20.74
CA ARG A 506 -2.25 12.09 19.43
C ARG A 506 -0.95 11.32 19.60
N VAL A 507 -0.70 10.44 18.64
CA VAL A 507 0.42 9.50 18.63
C VAL A 507 1.08 9.60 17.25
N GLY A 508 2.28 10.16 17.22
CA GLY A 508 3.03 10.45 15.99
C GLY A 508 4.41 9.80 15.98
N SER A 509 4.97 9.60 14.79
CA SER A 509 6.34 9.11 14.67
C SER A 509 7.39 10.22 14.69
N ASP A 510 7.04 11.46 14.31
CA ASP A 510 7.99 12.54 14.02
C ASP A 510 9.10 12.07 13.06
N SER A 511 8.73 11.21 12.11
CA SER A 511 9.66 10.58 11.18
C SER A 511 10.11 11.57 10.10
N THR A 512 11.37 11.97 10.14
CA THR A 512 12.03 12.80 9.11
C THR A 512 12.73 11.95 8.03
N GLY A 513 13.08 10.70 8.36
CA GLY A 513 13.78 9.77 7.48
C GLY A 513 15.27 10.06 7.27
N HIS A 514 15.87 10.96 8.06
CA HIS A 514 17.30 11.31 8.02
C HIS A 514 18.15 10.59 9.07
N ILE A 515 17.54 9.99 10.09
CA ILE A 515 18.21 9.34 11.22
C ILE A 515 17.89 7.85 11.19
N ASP A 516 18.92 7.01 11.08
CA ASP A 516 18.80 5.56 10.92
C ASP A 516 18.44 4.84 12.23
N ARG A 517 18.54 5.52 13.37
CA ARG A 517 18.20 5.01 14.71
C ARG A 517 16.69 4.79 14.94
N LEU A 518 15.84 5.46 14.16
CA LEU A 518 14.41 5.56 14.43
C LEU A 518 13.59 4.55 13.61
N PHE A 519 12.60 3.94 14.26
CA PHE A 519 11.55 3.21 13.56
C PHE A 519 10.90 4.14 12.53
N GLY A 520 10.88 3.73 11.26
CA GLY A 520 10.32 4.58 10.20
C GLY A 520 8.82 4.88 10.41
N MET A 521 8.31 5.94 9.76
CA MET A 521 6.90 6.37 9.78
C MET A 521 5.87 5.23 9.85
N GLY A 522 4.80 5.45 10.62
CA GLY A 522 3.57 4.67 10.58
C GLY A 522 3.35 3.76 11.78
N LEU A 523 2.13 3.82 12.32
CA LEU A 523 1.65 3.03 13.44
C LEU A 523 0.37 2.28 13.04
N VAL A 524 0.11 1.14 13.68
CA VAL A 524 -1.12 0.38 13.45
C VAL A 524 -1.67 -0.22 14.73
N VAL A 525 -3.00 -0.22 14.85
CA VAL A 525 -3.70 -0.89 15.95
C VAL A 525 -3.83 -2.38 15.64
N MET A 526 -3.24 -3.21 16.49
CA MET A 526 -3.12 -4.67 16.30
C MET A 526 -4.47 -5.36 16.10
N ASP A 527 -5.52 -4.90 16.77
CA ASP A 527 -6.87 -5.48 16.69
C ASP A 527 -7.40 -5.54 15.26
N SER A 528 -7.05 -4.53 14.46
CA SER A 528 -7.49 -4.37 13.08
C SER A 528 -6.71 -5.23 12.07
N LEU A 529 -5.67 -5.94 12.52
CA LEU A 529 -4.82 -6.79 11.69
C LEU A 529 -5.31 -8.25 11.62
N PRO A 530 -4.96 -8.99 10.55
CA PRO A 530 -5.23 -10.42 10.48
C PRO A 530 -4.64 -11.18 11.68
N ALA A 531 -5.35 -12.19 12.19
CA ALA A 531 -4.95 -12.92 13.40
C ALA A 531 -3.54 -13.55 13.32
N ARG A 532 -3.09 -13.91 12.12
CA ARG A 532 -1.74 -14.42 11.88
C ARG A 532 -0.66 -13.37 12.12
N VAL A 533 -0.93 -12.12 11.74
CA VAL A 533 -0.01 -10.99 11.90
C VAL A 533 0.09 -10.61 13.37
N ARG A 534 -1.04 -10.60 14.10
CA ARG A 534 -1.06 -10.38 15.55
C ARG A 534 -0.15 -11.35 16.31
N LYS A 535 -0.32 -12.66 16.08
CA LYS A 535 0.54 -13.70 16.66
C LYS A 535 2.02 -13.56 16.31
N LYS A 536 2.32 -12.97 15.15
CA LYS A 536 3.70 -12.73 14.72
C LYS A 536 4.28 -11.51 15.44
N ILE A 537 3.53 -10.42 15.53
CA ILE A 537 3.94 -9.22 16.29
C ILE A 537 4.21 -9.57 17.76
N GLU A 538 3.35 -10.37 18.39
CA GLU A 538 3.55 -10.84 19.77
C GLU A 538 4.88 -11.61 19.95
N LYS A 539 5.32 -12.35 18.92
CA LYS A 539 6.61 -13.07 18.94
C LYS A 539 7.82 -12.17 18.64
N GLU A 540 7.63 -11.12 17.85
CA GLU A 540 8.67 -10.17 17.42
C GLU A 540 8.80 -8.96 18.36
N ALA A 541 7.93 -8.85 19.36
CA ALA A 541 7.88 -7.75 20.31
C ALA A 541 9.23 -7.61 21.03
N GLY A 542 9.86 -6.44 20.86
CA GLY A 542 11.13 -6.10 21.51
C GLY A 542 12.39 -6.42 20.71
N SER A 543 12.31 -7.13 19.57
CA SER A 543 13.47 -7.35 18.69
C SER A 543 13.44 -6.46 17.44
N SER A 544 12.37 -6.58 16.63
CA SER A 544 12.26 -5.84 15.37
C SER A 544 11.17 -4.78 15.37
N ARG A 545 10.17 -4.90 16.26
CA ARG A 545 9.04 -3.97 16.37
C ARG A 545 8.82 -3.51 17.80
N LEU A 546 8.41 -2.26 17.94
CA LEU A 546 8.05 -1.66 19.22
C LEU A 546 6.54 -1.66 19.39
N ILE A 547 6.06 -2.30 20.46
CA ILE A 547 4.69 -2.13 20.95
C ILE A 547 4.69 -0.90 21.85
N ILE A 548 3.89 0.09 21.49
CA ILE A 548 3.80 1.37 22.20
C ILE A 548 2.98 1.15 23.49
N PRO A 549 3.34 1.80 24.62
CA PRO A 549 2.66 1.64 25.91
C PRO A 549 1.29 2.36 25.97
N PHE A 550 0.50 2.26 24.91
CA PHE A 550 -0.84 2.85 24.80
C PHE A 550 -1.82 1.84 24.19
N GLN A 551 -2.98 1.71 24.82
CA GLN A 551 -4.09 0.91 24.34
C GLN A 551 -5.24 1.82 23.90
N VAL A 552 -5.77 1.55 22.71
CA VAL A 552 -6.96 2.18 22.15
C VAL A 552 -8.07 1.16 22.10
N GLU A 553 -9.21 1.44 22.73
CA GLU A 553 -10.39 0.57 22.61
C GLU A 553 -10.91 0.60 21.16
N THR A 554 -11.13 -0.59 20.58
CA THR A 554 -11.60 -0.75 19.21
C THR A 554 -12.92 -1.52 19.16
N SER A 555 -13.77 -1.17 18.20
CA SER A 555 -15.01 -1.90 17.89
C SER A 555 -15.06 -2.27 16.41
N LEU A 556 -15.61 -3.46 16.13
CA LEU A 556 -15.81 -3.95 14.76
C LEU A 556 -17.29 -3.79 14.40
N HIS A 557 -17.59 -2.81 13.55
CA HIS A 557 -18.92 -2.62 13.00
C HIS A 557 -19.12 -3.56 11.80
N ARG A 558 -20.13 -4.43 11.89
CA ARG A 558 -20.57 -5.30 10.79
C ARG A 558 -21.85 -4.73 10.19
N ILE A 559 -21.73 -4.22 8.97
CA ILE A 559 -22.80 -3.56 8.24
C ILE A 559 -23.32 -4.54 7.19
N TYR A 560 -24.63 -4.78 7.19
CA TYR A 560 -25.33 -5.61 6.21
C TYR A 560 -26.24 -4.71 5.37
N PRO A 561 -25.72 -4.11 4.26
CA PRO A 561 -26.54 -3.28 3.41
C PRO A 561 -27.69 -4.11 2.81
N VAL A 562 -28.91 -3.60 2.96
CA VAL A 562 -30.09 -4.19 2.32
C VAL A 562 -30.13 -3.68 0.87
N THR A 563 -29.61 -4.47 -0.06
CA THR A 563 -29.75 -4.17 -1.49
C THR A 563 -31.20 -4.42 -1.91
N ARG A 564 -31.87 -3.40 -2.44
CA ARG A 564 -33.21 -3.50 -3.07
C ARG A 564 -33.17 -4.04 -4.52
N GLU A 565 -32.16 -4.85 -4.89
CA GLU A 565 -32.05 -5.37 -6.26
C GLU A 565 -32.87 -6.66 -6.49
N GLU A 566 -33.26 -6.86 -7.76
CA GLU A 566 -34.29 -7.75 -8.30
C GLU A 566 -34.29 -9.20 -7.83
N THR A 567 -35.49 -9.78 -7.86
CA THR A 567 -35.87 -11.14 -7.45
C THR A 567 -35.17 -12.25 -8.25
N SER A 568 -33.90 -12.51 -7.97
CA SER A 568 -33.26 -13.76 -8.38
C SER A 568 -33.86 -14.95 -7.61
N TRP A 569 -33.98 -16.11 -8.25
CA TRP A 569 -34.48 -17.33 -7.61
C TRP A 569 -33.61 -17.74 -6.40
N PHE A 570 -32.31 -17.46 -6.44
CA PHE A 570 -31.40 -17.63 -5.31
C PHE A 570 -31.76 -16.74 -4.12
N GLU A 571 -32.20 -15.49 -4.34
CA GLU A 571 -32.64 -14.59 -3.28
C GLU A 571 -33.90 -15.11 -2.59
N LYS A 572 -34.81 -15.78 -3.31
CA LYS A 572 -35.97 -16.46 -2.72
C LYS A 572 -35.54 -17.61 -1.78
N ILE A 573 -34.56 -18.42 -2.21
CA ILE A 573 -33.99 -19.49 -1.37
C ILE A 573 -33.28 -18.91 -0.15
N PHE A 574 -32.43 -17.90 -0.33
CA PHE A 574 -31.76 -17.24 0.79
C PHE A 574 -32.74 -16.54 1.72
N ARG A 575 -33.86 -16.01 1.23
CA ARG A 575 -34.95 -15.46 2.07
C ARG A 575 -35.59 -16.56 2.93
N PHE A 576 -35.80 -17.76 2.39
CA PHE A 576 -36.27 -18.90 3.17
C PHE A 576 -35.24 -19.38 4.20
N ILE A 577 -33.97 -19.48 3.81
CA ILE A 577 -32.87 -19.86 4.71
C ILE A 577 -32.69 -18.84 5.85
N ARG A 578 -32.88 -17.54 5.59
CA ARG A 578 -32.78 -16.48 6.60
C ARG A 578 -33.83 -16.59 7.73
N ASN A 579 -34.92 -17.30 7.49
CA ASN A 579 -35.93 -17.58 8.52
C ASN A 579 -35.49 -18.67 9.51
N ILE A 580 -34.40 -19.39 9.23
CA ILE A 580 -33.84 -20.39 10.14
C ILE A 580 -32.98 -19.67 11.19
N PRO A 581 -33.17 -19.96 12.50
CA PRO A 581 -32.34 -19.40 13.56
C PRO A 581 -30.84 -19.63 13.28
N GLY A 582 -30.04 -18.57 13.33
CA GLY A 582 -28.59 -18.62 13.03
C GLY A 582 -28.20 -18.32 11.58
N PHE A 583 -29.15 -18.31 10.62
CA PHE A 583 -28.89 -18.02 9.19
C PHE A 583 -29.44 -16.67 8.71
N GLN A 584 -29.80 -15.78 9.62
CA GLN A 584 -30.47 -14.50 9.38
C GLN A 584 -29.74 -13.57 8.39
N PHE A 585 -28.44 -13.76 8.21
CA PHE A 585 -27.58 -12.98 7.31
C PHE A 585 -27.16 -13.73 6.04
N ALA A 586 -27.72 -14.92 5.79
CA ALA A 586 -27.38 -15.74 4.63
C ALA A 586 -27.72 -15.00 3.32
N GLY A 587 -26.75 -14.91 2.42
CA GLY A 587 -26.88 -14.24 1.12
C GLY A 587 -26.71 -12.71 1.16
N MET A 588 -26.67 -12.07 2.33
CA MET A 588 -26.45 -10.62 2.43
C MET A 588 -24.99 -10.25 2.20
N GLN A 589 -24.76 -9.11 1.53
CA GLN A 589 -23.42 -8.52 1.50
C GLN A 589 -23.02 -8.09 2.92
N ARG A 590 -21.77 -8.36 3.29
CA ARG A 590 -21.19 -8.01 4.58
C ARG A 590 -20.09 -6.99 4.35
N ARG A 591 -20.18 -5.84 5.00
CA ARG A 591 -19.11 -4.85 5.08
C ARG A 591 -18.64 -4.74 6.52
N GLU A 592 -17.33 -4.68 6.72
CA GLU A 592 -16.73 -4.58 8.04
C GLU A 592 -15.91 -3.31 8.17
N GLU A 593 -16.07 -2.61 9.28
CA GLU A 593 -15.34 -1.38 9.57
C GLU A 593 -14.84 -1.40 11.01
N TRP A 594 -13.55 -1.10 11.20
CA TRP A 594 -12.96 -0.91 12.51
C TRP A 594 -13.10 0.55 12.93
N VAL A 595 -13.58 0.77 14.15
CA VAL A 595 -13.71 2.10 14.75
C VAL A 595 -12.84 2.17 15.99
N ALA A 596 -12.02 3.22 16.08
CA ALA A 596 -11.17 3.49 17.24
C ALA A 596 -11.84 4.50 18.17
N HIS A 597 -11.99 4.14 19.45
CA HIS A 597 -12.50 5.03 20.49
C HIS A 597 -11.34 5.84 21.08
N GLU A 598 -10.89 6.89 20.36
CA GLU A 598 -9.77 7.76 20.77
C GLU A 598 -9.92 8.36 22.20
N ASN A 599 -11.14 8.50 22.71
CA ASN A 599 -11.39 9.08 24.03
C ASN A 599 -11.08 8.08 25.18
N ALA A 600 -11.06 6.78 24.87
CA ALA A 600 -10.83 5.71 25.84
C ALA A 600 -9.39 5.20 25.79
N THR A 601 -8.47 5.96 25.19
CA THR A 601 -7.05 5.58 25.15
C THR A 601 -6.45 5.61 26.55
N ARG A 602 -5.73 4.56 26.91
CA ARG A 602 -5.08 4.43 28.23
C ARG A 602 -3.63 4.04 28.07
N MET A 603 -2.77 4.62 28.91
CA MET A 603 -1.40 4.14 29.05
C MET A 603 -1.41 2.80 29.78
N VAL A 604 -0.76 1.80 29.18
CA VAL A 604 -0.64 0.45 29.74
C VAL A 604 0.76 -0.10 29.45
N PRO A 605 1.30 -1.03 30.25
CA PRO A 605 2.62 -1.60 29.99
C PRO A 605 2.72 -2.29 28.62
N HIS A 606 1.64 -2.95 28.18
CA HIS A 606 1.54 -3.62 26.89
C HIS A 606 0.33 -3.08 26.14
N GLY A 607 0.57 -2.12 25.24
CA GLY A 607 -0.48 -1.51 24.43
C GLY A 607 -0.93 -2.37 23.25
N ASN A 608 -1.86 -1.83 22.46
CA ASN A 608 -2.32 -2.47 21.22
C ASN A 608 -1.89 -1.71 19.95
N ILE A 609 -0.97 -0.75 20.06
CA ILE A 609 -0.39 -0.01 18.93
C ILE A 609 1.04 -0.51 18.69
N VAL A 610 1.39 -0.78 17.44
CA VAL A 610 2.73 -1.25 17.04
C VAL A 610 3.32 -0.39 15.92
N THR A 611 4.65 -0.26 15.90
CA THR A 611 5.39 0.36 14.79
C THR A 611 5.29 -0.47 13.52
N MET A 612 5.05 0.19 12.38
CA MET A 612 4.99 -0.47 11.08
C MET A 612 6.37 -0.69 10.47
N GLY A 613 7.35 0.17 10.78
CA GLY A 613 8.75 -0.02 10.43
C GLY A 613 9.46 -0.99 11.39
N GLY A 614 10.38 -1.79 10.84
CA GLY A 614 11.35 -2.56 11.63
C GLY A 614 12.48 -1.67 12.12
N HIS A 615 13.15 -2.05 13.21
CA HIS A 615 14.42 -1.45 13.61
C HIS A 615 15.48 -1.77 12.55
N GLN A 616 16.00 -0.75 11.85
CA GLN A 616 17.24 -0.89 11.10
C GLN A 616 18.37 -0.92 12.14
N GLY A 617 19.30 -1.86 12.00
CA GLY A 617 20.29 -2.21 13.04
C GLY A 617 21.24 -1.08 13.47
N ASP A 618 22.33 -1.46 14.14
CA ASP A 618 23.23 -0.53 14.83
C ASP A 618 23.63 0.70 14.01
N ASN A 619 23.30 1.89 14.54
CA ASN A 619 23.58 3.22 13.97
C ASN A 619 25.09 3.47 13.89
N THR A 620 25.72 2.95 12.85
CA THR A 620 27.16 3.02 12.60
C THR A 620 27.44 3.20 11.11
N ASN A 621 28.63 3.73 10.78
CA ASN A 621 29.05 3.91 9.38
C ASN A 621 29.49 2.60 8.69
N HIS A 622 29.34 1.44 9.34
CA HIS A 622 29.82 0.13 8.90
C HIS A 622 31.31 0.09 8.51
N LEU A 623 32.13 0.92 9.17
CA LEU A 623 33.56 1.00 8.98
C LEU A 623 34.26 -0.04 9.86
N THR A 624 34.84 -1.06 9.24
CA THR A 624 35.57 -2.14 9.93
C THR A 624 37.03 -2.21 9.50
N LEU A 625 37.92 -2.72 10.35
CA LEU A 625 39.31 -3.01 9.99
C LEU A 625 39.47 -4.31 9.19
N ALA A 626 38.54 -5.26 9.35
CA ALA A 626 38.47 -6.42 8.48
C ALA A 626 38.23 -5.95 7.04
N PRO A 627 38.97 -6.47 6.03
CA PRO A 627 38.66 -6.18 4.64
C PRO A 627 37.20 -6.58 4.41
N PRO A 628 36.41 -5.80 3.64
CA PRO A 628 35.09 -6.24 3.24
C PRO A 628 35.30 -7.57 2.54
N ASP A 629 34.78 -8.65 3.13
CA ASP A 629 34.77 -9.95 2.49
C ASP A 629 34.18 -9.67 1.11
N PRO A 630 34.92 -9.89 0.00
CA PRO A 630 34.37 -9.60 -1.31
C PRO A 630 33.06 -10.36 -1.31
N ALA A 631 31.94 -9.63 -1.35
CA ALA A 631 30.62 -10.20 -1.33
C ALA A 631 30.50 -10.97 -2.64
N LYS A 632 31.12 -12.14 -2.69
CA LYS A 632 30.63 -13.30 -3.36
C LYS A 632 29.34 -13.54 -2.61
N GLU A 633 28.31 -12.77 -2.99
CA GLU A 633 26.98 -13.33 -3.15
C GLU A 633 27.21 -14.57 -4.01
N LYS A 634 27.67 -15.67 -3.38
CA LYS A 634 27.62 -16.98 -3.97
C LYS A 634 26.14 -17.11 -4.23
N ILE A 635 25.76 -16.98 -5.50
CA ILE A 635 24.41 -17.22 -5.96
C ILE A 635 24.14 -18.65 -5.52
N ARG A 636 23.57 -18.81 -4.33
CA ARG A 636 23.12 -20.11 -3.85
C ARG A 636 22.08 -20.49 -4.88
N PHE A 637 22.37 -21.55 -5.64
CA PHE A 637 21.43 -22.14 -6.59
C PHE A 637 20.14 -22.44 -5.84
N SER A 638 19.21 -21.49 -5.88
CA SER A 638 17.91 -21.60 -5.24
C SER A 638 16.95 -22.09 -6.30
N TRP A 639 16.20 -23.14 -5.97
CA TRP A 639 15.12 -23.70 -6.78
C TRP A 639 14.12 -22.64 -7.31
N GLN A 640 14.09 -21.48 -6.66
CA GLN A 640 13.27 -20.33 -7.01
C GLN A 640 13.66 -19.67 -8.35
N TYR A 641 14.95 -19.66 -8.70
CA TYR A 641 15.47 -18.96 -9.87
C TYR A 641 15.62 -19.86 -11.12
N LEU A 642 15.22 -21.14 -11.03
CA LEU A 642 15.19 -22.06 -12.17
C LEU A 642 14.21 -21.59 -13.26
N ASN A 643 14.51 -21.98 -14.50
CA ASN A 643 13.64 -21.74 -15.66
C ASN A 643 12.22 -22.30 -15.40
N PRO A 644 11.16 -21.51 -15.60
CA PRO A 644 9.79 -21.95 -15.33
C PRO A 644 9.35 -23.18 -16.16
N VAL A 645 9.85 -23.36 -17.39
CA VAL A 645 9.55 -24.54 -18.22
C VAL A 645 10.10 -25.81 -17.56
N LEU A 646 11.37 -25.76 -17.14
CA LEU A 646 12.01 -26.87 -16.45
C LEU A 646 11.32 -27.18 -15.12
N LYS A 647 10.93 -26.16 -14.36
CA LYS A 647 10.17 -26.33 -13.12
C LYS A 647 8.83 -27.00 -13.35
N ASN A 648 8.09 -26.62 -14.40
CA ASN A 648 6.82 -27.26 -14.75
C ASN A 648 7.00 -28.72 -15.16
N PHE A 649 8.05 -29.01 -15.93
CA PHE A 649 8.39 -30.39 -16.31
C PHE A 649 8.71 -31.26 -15.09
N ILE A 650 9.55 -30.76 -14.17
CA ILE A 650 9.90 -31.46 -12.93
C ILE A 650 8.66 -31.71 -12.06
N LYS A 651 7.74 -30.73 -11.94
CA LYS A 651 6.48 -30.92 -11.21
C LYS A 651 5.63 -32.04 -11.81
N ILE A 652 5.43 -32.04 -13.14
CA ILE A 652 4.63 -33.07 -13.81
C ILE A 652 5.26 -34.44 -13.59
N PHE A 653 6.59 -34.54 -13.74
CA PHE A 653 7.31 -35.79 -13.53
C PHE A 653 7.23 -36.29 -12.07
N ALA A 654 7.39 -35.40 -11.10
CA ALA A 654 7.29 -35.72 -9.68
C ALA A 654 5.89 -36.19 -9.26
N GLY A 655 4.83 -35.78 -9.96
CA GLY A 655 3.48 -36.33 -9.78
C GLY A 655 3.24 -37.63 -10.55
N PHE A 656 3.80 -37.74 -11.76
CA PHE A 656 3.59 -38.88 -12.65
C PHE A 656 4.23 -40.16 -12.12
N VAL A 657 5.48 -40.10 -11.63
CA VAL A 657 6.22 -41.27 -11.16
C VAL A 657 5.50 -42.01 -10.01
N PRO A 658 5.07 -41.35 -8.92
CA PRO A 658 4.32 -42.02 -7.86
C PRO A 658 2.99 -42.61 -8.33
N ALA A 659 2.27 -41.91 -9.21
CA ALA A 659 1.02 -42.40 -9.77
C ALA A 659 1.23 -43.66 -10.60
N PHE A 660 2.24 -43.64 -11.49
CA PHE A 660 2.61 -44.77 -12.34
C PHE A 660 3.00 -45.99 -11.51
N LEU A 661 3.86 -45.81 -10.51
CA LEU A 661 4.25 -46.90 -9.60
C LEU A 661 3.06 -47.47 -8.83
N THR A 662 2.11 -46.61 -8.41
CA THR A 662 0.91 -47.09 -7.70
C THR A 662 0.03 -47.93 -8.62
N PHE A 663 -0.29 -47.44 -9.82
CA PHE A 663 -1.08 -48.21 -10.79
C PHE A 663 -0.43 -49.55 -11.15
N LEU A 664 0.89 -49.58 -11.26
CA LEU A 664 1.65 -50.79 -11.56
C LEU A 664 1.60 -51.81 -10.42
N LEU A 665 1.47 -51.36 -9.16
CA LEU A 665 1.51 -52.23 -7.97
C LEU A 665 0.12 -52.63 -7.43
N THR A 666 -0.93 -51.84 -7.68
CA THR A 666 -2.26 -52.05 -7.05
C THR A 666 -3.37 -52.53 -7.98
N ASN A 667 -3.19 -52.48 -9.30
CA ASN A 667 -4.27 -52.79 -10.26
C ASN A 667 -4.00 -54.08 -11.04
N ASP A 668 -4.99 -54.97 -11.05
CA ASP A 668 -4.90 -56.27 -11.73
C ASP A 668 -5.19 -56.20 -13.24
N TRP A 669 -5.81 -55.11 -13.71
CA TRP A 669 -6.15 -54.95 -15.13
C TRP A 669 -4.99 -54.34 -15.92
N TRP A 670 -4.46 -55.08 -16.91
CA TRP A 670 -3.28 -54.69 -17.70
C TRP A 670 -3.34 -53.27 -18.28
N ALA A 671 -4.52 -52.82 -18.73
CA ALA A 671 -4.65 -51.49 -19.33
C ALA A 671 -4.50 -50.37 -18.29
N LEU A 672 -5.09 -50.51 -17.10
CA LEU A 672 -4.88 -49.56 -16.00
C LEU A 672 -3.48 -49.70 -15.38
N MET A 673 -2.91 -50.90 -15.37
CA MET A 673 -1.58 -51.14 -14.82
C MET A 673 -0.49 -50.38 -15.61
N TYR A 674 -0.52 -50.42 -16.95
CA TYR A 674 0.48 -49.74 -17.79
C TYR A 674 0.07 -48.32 -18.21
N PHE A 675 -1.21 -48.06 -18.49
CA PHE A 675 -1.68 -46.77 -19.01
C PHE A 675 -2.49 -45.95 -18.00
N GLY A 676 -2.78 -46.47 -16.80
CA GLY A 676 -3.63 -45.80 -15.81
C GLY A 676 -3.17 -44.39 -15.47
N ALA A 677 -1.87 -44.21 -15.19
CA ALA A 677 -1.31 -42.88 -14.92
C ALA A 677 -1.43 -41.93 -16.12
N VAL A 678 -1.21 -42.42 -17.34
CA VAL A 678 -1.34 -41.63 -18.57
C VAL A 678 -2.79 -41.18 -18.77
N ILE A 679 -3.75 -42.09 -18.59
CA ILE A 679 -5.19 -41.81 -18.69
C ILE A 679 -5.61 -40.78 -17.63
N TRP A 680 -5.16 -40.94 -16.38
CA TRP A 680 -5.46 -39.99 -15.28
C TRP A 680 -4.96 -38.58 -15.57
N PHE A 681 -3.73 -38.47 -16.06
CA PHE A 681 -3.11 -37.20 -16.43
C PHE A 681 -3.80 -36.60 -17.66
N PHE A 682 -4.18 -37.42 -18.65
CA PHE A 682 -4.89 -36.96 -19.84
C PHE A 682 -6.26 -36.37 -19.51
N ILE A 683 -7.07 -37.07 -18.70
CA ILE A 683 -8.40 -36.57 -18.27
C ILE A 683 -8.27 -35.24 -17.54
N THR A 684 -7.33 -35.17 -16.59
CA THR A 684 -7.11 -33.95 -15.79
C THR A 684 -6.56 -32.81 -16.64
N GLY A 685 -5.61 -33.12 -17.53
CA GLY A 685 -5.03 -32.14 -18.45
C GLY A 685 -6.09 -31.55 -19.38
N LEU A 686 -6.85 -32.41 -20.05
CA LEU A 686 -7.95 -32.02 -20.94
C LEU A 686 -8.99 -31.16 -20.20
N ARG A 687 -9.37 -31.54 -18.98
CA ARG A 687 -10.30 -30.77 -18.14
C ARG A 687 -9.82 -29.34 -17.88
N ASN A 688 -8.56 -29.15 -17.45
CA ASN A 688 -8.05 -27.81 -17.14
C ASN A 688 -8.02 -26.93 -18.39
N VAL A 689 -7.70 -27.54 -19.51
CA VAL A 689 -7.62 -26.85 -20.79
C VAL A 689 -9.03 -26.46 -21.27
N ILE A 690 -10.01 -27.37 -21.26
CA ILE A 690 -11.42 -27.08 -21.61
C ILE A 690 -12.00 -26.01 -20.69
N GLN A 691 -11.77 -26.12 -19.38
CA GLN A 691 -12.21 -25.12 -18.39
C GLN A 691 -11.68 -23.73 -18.74
N SER A 692 -10.39 -23.62 -19.04
CA SER A 692 -9.76 -22.34 -19.41
C SER A 692 -10.42 -21.71 -20.64
N VAL A 693 -10.80 -22.52 -21.64
CA VAL A 693 -11.54 -22.01 -22.83
C VAL A 693 -12.94 -21.55 -22.51
N MET A 694 -13.68 -22.36 -21.73
CA MET A 694 -15.08 -22.08 -21.43
C MET A 694 -15.21 -20.82 -20.55
N ALA A 695 -14.29 -20.65 -19.60
CA ALA A 695 -14.17 -19.46 -18.77
C ALA A 695 -13.84 -18.20 -19.61
N GLY A 696 -13.04 -18.36 -20.67
CA GLY A 696 -12.64 -17.29 -21.59
C GLY A 696 -13.71 -16.82 -22.59
N GLY A 697 -14.85 -17.50 -22.71
CA GLY A 697 -15.95 -17.04 -23.60
C GLY A 697 -16.67 -18.14 -24.39
N GLY A 698 -16.11 -19.35 -24.46
CA GLY A 698 -16.73 -20.49 -25.17
C GLY A 698 -16.61 -20.43 -26.70
N ILE A 699 -17.45 -21.20 -27.39
CA ILE A 699 -17.35 -21.52 -28.83
C ILE A 699 -17.75 -20.35 -29.76
N ARG A 700 -18.55 -19.38 -29.27
CA ARG A 700 -18.78 -18.11 -29.99
C ARG A 700 -17.60 -17.18 -29.77
N ARG A 701 -16.55 -17.43 -30.55
CA ARG A 701 -15.24 -16.77 -30.53
C ARG A 701 -15.33 -15.30 -30.96
N SER A 702 -14.61 -14.40 -30.29
CA SER A 702 -13.91 -13.31 -30.99
C SER A 702 -12.64 -13.93 -31.61
N SER A 703 -12.39 -13.71 -32.90
CA SER A 703 -11.36 -14.47 -33.65
C SER A 703 -9.89 -14.11 -33.29
N LEU A 704 -9.66 -13.36 -32.20
CA LEU A 704 -8.41 -12.64 -31.95
C LEU A 704 -7.48 -13.31 -30.93
N LEU A 705 -7.99 -14.19 -30.05
CA LEU A 705 -7.20 -14.87 -29.03
C LEU A 705 -6.99 -16.35 -29.39
N LYS A 706 -5.75 -16.83 -29.33
CA LYS A 706 -5.45 -18.25 -29.54
C LYS A 706 -5.81 -19.03 -28.29
N TRP A 707 -6.18 -20.29 -28.45
CA TRP A 707 -6.53 -21.17 -27.33
C TRP A 707 -5.42 -21.27 -26.27
N ASN A 708 -4.16 -21.27 -26.71
CA ASN A 708 -3.00 -21.32 -25.83
C ASN A 708 -2.91 -20.11 -24.88
N ASP A 709 -3.43 -18.95 -25.29
CA ASP A 709 -3.35 -17.72 -24.50
C ASP A 709 -4.28 -17.78 -23.27
N PHE A 710 -5.31 -18.63 -23.31
CA PHE A 710 -6.18 -18.88 -22.16
C PHE A 710 -5.61 -19.93 -21.19
N VAL A 711 -4.64 -20.74 -21.62
CA VAL A 711 -4.14 -21.87 -20.82
C VAL A 711 -2.95 -21.45 -19.96
N SER A 712 -3.15 -21.45 -18.65
CA SER A 712 -2.04 -21.28 -17.71
C SER A 712 -1.29 -22.60 -17.50
N TRP A 713 -0.13 -22.73 -18.14
CA TRP A 713 0.74 -23.92 -18.04
C TRP A 713 1.22 -24.22 -16.61
N ASP A 714 1.40 -23.20 -15.76
CA ASP A 714 1.75 -23.40 -14.34
C ASP A 714 0.55 -23.92 -13.53
N ARG A 715 -0.69 -23.44 -13.80
CA ARG A 715 -1.88 -24.01 -13.16
C ARG A 715 -2.14 -25.45 -13.58
N LEU A 716 -1.88 -25.76 -14.86
CA LEU A 716 -1.97 -27.10 -15.42
C LEU A 716 -0.94 -28.04 -14.75
N SER A 717 0.33 -27.63 -14.68
CA SER A 717 1.39 -28.44 -14.05
C SER A 717 1.11 -28.70 -12.57
N ASP A 718 0.63 -27.69 -11.82
CA ASP A 718 0.19 -27.85 -10.43
C ASP A 718 -0.98 -28.85 -10.32
N SER A 719 -1.98 -28.75 -11.21
CA SER A 719 -3.15 -29.66 -11.23
C SER A 719 -2.75 -31.12 -11.47
N LEU A 720 -1.81 -31.33 -12.40
CA LEU A 720 -1.27 -32.66 -12.72
C LEU A 720 -0.43 -33.22 -11.58
N PHE A 721 0.40 -32.38 -10.93
CA PHE A 721 1.20 -32.80 -9.76
C PHE A 721 0.31 -33.33 -8.62
N TYR A 722 -0.71 -32.58 -8.20
CA TYR A 722 -1.62 -33.01 -7.14
C TYR A 722 -2.50 -34.19 -7.56
N THR A 723 -2.92 -34.25 -8.83
CA THR A 723 -3.63 -35.44 -9.32
C THR A 723 -2.74 -36.68 -9.21
N GLY A 724 -1.46 -36.57 -9.58
CA GLY A 724 -0.51 -37.67 -9.46
C GLY A 724 -0.34 -38.15 -8.02
N PHE A 725 -0.21 -37.24 -7.05
CA PHE A 725 -0.11 -37.58 -5.64
C PHE A 725 -1.41 -38.12 -5.02
N SER A 726 -2.57 -37.83 -5.62
CA SER A 726 -3.85 -38.35 -5.11
C SER A 726 -3.98 -39.87 -5.23
N VAL A 727 -3.35 -40.47 -6.25
CA VAL A 727 -3.42 -41.92 -6.52
C VAL A 727 -2.75 -42.75 -5.41
N PRO A 728 -1.46 -42.55 -5.05
CA PRO A 728 -0.84 -43.27 -3.93
C PRO A 728 -1.52 -42.98 -2.59
N LEU A 729 -2.02 -41.76 -2.39
CA LEU A 729 -2.71 -41.40 -1.15
C LEU A 729 -4.01 -42.20 -0.99
N LEU A 730 -4.86 -42.22 -2.00
CA LEU A 730 -6.19 -42.81 -1.91
C LEU A 730 -6.18 -44.32 -2.10
N ASP A 731 -5.46 -44.83 -3.11
CA ASP A 731 -5.52 -46.25 -3.47
C ASP A 731 -4.56 -47.10 -2.62
N TYR A 732 -3.32 -46.65 -2.40
CA TYR A 732 -2.37 -47.40 -1.58
C TYR A 732 -2.50 -47.11 -0.08
N LEU A 733 -2.38 -45.84 0.34
CA LEU A 733 -2.32 -45.52 1.77
C LEU A 733 -3.68 -45.67 2.46
N VAL A 734 -4.75 -45.06 1.94
CA VAL A 734 -6.06 -45.11 2.60
C VAL A 734 -6.75 -46.45 2.39
N LYS A 735 -6.94 -46.86 1.13
CA LYS A 735 -7.70 -48.06 0.80
C LYS A 735 -6.93 -49.34 1.18
N THR A 736 -5.69 -49.51 0.72
CA THR A 736 -4.96 -50.77 0.89
C THR A 736 -4.33 -50.90 2.28
N LEU A 737 -3.61 -49.88 2.75
CA LEU A 737 -2.88 -49.98 4.02
C LEU A 737 -3.78 -49.76 5.24
N VAL A 738 -4.56 -48.68 5.27
CA VAL A 738 -5.37 -48.31 6.44
C VAL A 738 -6.67 -49.12 6.51
N LEU A 739 -7.50 -49.08 5.47
CA LEU A 739 -8.83 -49.69 5.50
C LEU A 739 -8.79 -51.21 5.37
N ASP A 740 -8.16 -51.74 4.32
CA ASP A 740 -8.09 -53.19 4.07
C ASP A 740 -7.18 -53.89 5.10
N ARG A 741 -5.88 -53.59 5.12
CA ARG A 741 -4.93 -54.27 6.02
C ARG A 741 -5.03 -53.85 7.49
N GLY A 742 -5.41 -52.61 7.78
CA GLY A 742 -5.47 -52.08 9.15
C GLY A 742 -6.78 -52.39 9.88
N PHE A 743 -7.92 -52.17 9.22
CA PHE A 743 -9.25 -52.29 9.83
C PHE A 743 -10.13 -53.41 9.24
N GLY A 744 -9.66 -54.15 8.22
CA GLY A 744 -10.45 -55.20 7.56
C GLY A 744 -11.68 -54.68 6.80
N ILE A 745 -11.70 -53.38 6.47
CA ILE A 745 -12.79 -52.71 5.78
C ILE A 745 -12.52 -52.79 4.27
N THR A 746 -13.28 -53.62 3.58
CA THR A 746 -13.21 -53.84 2.13
C THR A 746 -14.57 -53.59 1.48
N THR A 747 -14.61 -53.64 0.16
CA THR A 747 -15.87 -53.59 -0.61
C THR A 747 -16.79 -54.77 -0.28
N ALA A 748 -16.26 -55.88 0.25
CA ALA A 748 -17.02 -57.05 0.65
C ALA A 748 -17.51 -56.98 2.12
N THR A 749 -16.79 -56.32 3.02
CA THR A 749 -17.15 -56.28 4.45
C THR A 749 -18.07 -55.12 4.81
N ASN A 750 -17.68 -53.87 4.48
CA ASN A 750 -18.50 -52.69 4.76
C ASN A 750 -18.33 -51.61 3.66
N PRO A 751 -19.04 -51.75 2.53
CA PRO A 751 -18.88 -50.87 1.38
C PRO A 751 -19.27 -49.42 1.68
N VAL A 752 -20.32 -49.19 2.49
CA VAL A 752 -20.78 -47.84 2.85
C VAL A 752 -19.70 -47.08 3.64
N LEU A 753 -19.07 -47.75 4.60
CA LEU A 753 -18.00 -47.17 5.41
C LEU A 753 -16.75 -46.90 4.55
N LEU A 754 -16.36 -47.83 3.69
CA LEU A 754 -15.23 -47.66 2.78
C LEU A 754 -15.40 -46.44 1.87
N TYR A 755 -16.54 -46.33 1.18
CA TYR A 755 -16.78 -45.21 0.26
C TYR A 755 -16.95 -43.87 1.00
N SER A 756 -17.52 -43.87 2.21
CA SER A 756 -17.65 -42.66 3.02
C SER A 756 -16.29 -42.12 3.45
N VAL A 757 -15.40 -42.97 3.95
CA VAL A 757 -14.02 -42.58 4.34
C VAL A 757 -13.24 -42.11 3.11
N MET A 758 -13.32 -42.84 2.00
CA MET A 758 -12.66 -42.45 0.74
C MET A 758 -13.13 -41.08 0.24
N ALA A 759 -14.45 -40.83 0.25
CA ALA A 759 -15.02 -39.54 -0.15
C ALA A 759 -14.58 -38.40 0.78
N MET A 760 -14.55 -38.64 2.09
CA MET A 760 -14.09 -37.67 3.08
C MET A 760 -12.61 -37.32 2.90
N VAL A 761 -11.72 -38.31 2.81
CA VAL A 761 -10.28 -38.08 2.63
C VAL A 761 -10.00 -37.39 1.29
N ASN A 762 -10.65 -37.83 0.21
CA ASN A 762 -10.55 -37.15 -1.08
C ASN A 762 -11.05 -35.70 -1.01
N GLY A 763 -12.19 -35.44 -0.35
CA GLY A 763 -12.71 -34.08 -0.15
C GLY A 763 -11.75 -33.19 0.64
N ILE A 764 -11.16 -33.70 1.73
CA ILE A 764 -10.14 -32.98 2.52
C ILE A 764 -8.90 -32.70 1.68
N TYR A 765 -8.42 -33.69 0.93
CA TYR A 765 -7.26 -33.55 0.04
C TYR A 765 -7.50 -32.50 -1.05
N LEU A 766 -8.66 -32.55 -1.70
CA LEU A 766 -9.06 -31.60 -2.74
C LEU A 766 -9.13 -30.18 -2.18
N THR A 767 -9.81 -29.99 -1.05
CA THR A 767 -9.94 -28.68 -0.41
C THR A 767 -8.57 -28.14 0.01
N SER A 768 -7.74 -28.97 0.63
CA SER A 768 -6.42 -28.57 1.16
C SER A 768 -5.47 -28.09 0.07
N HIS A 769 -5.31 -28.87 -1.01
CA HIS A 769 -4.39 -28.47 -2.07
C HIS A 769 -4.94 -27.33 -2.94
N ASN A 770 -6.27 -27.21 -3.09
CA ASN A 770 -6.88 -26.07 -3.78
C ASN A 770 -6.68 -24.75 -3.01
N LEU A 771 -6.83 -24.78 -1.67
CA LEU A 771 -6.47 -23.65 -0.81
C LEU A 771 -4.97 -23.34 -0.88
N PHE A 772 -4.12 -24.36 -0.93
CA PHE A 772 -2.67 -24.20 -1.08
C PHE A 772 -2.28 -23.56 -2.43
N ARG A 773 -2.96 -23.92 -3.52
CA ARG A 773 -2.78 -23.35 -4.86
C ARG A 773 -3.29 -21.91 -4.99
N GLY A 774 -4.11 -21.45 -4.04
CA GLY A 774 -4.67 -20.10 -4.04
C GLY A 774 -5.94 -19.94 -4.89
N LEU A 775 -6.70 -21.03 -5.10
CA LEU A 775 -8.02 -20.94 -5.72
C LEU A 775 -9.00 -20.17 -4.81
N PRO A 776 -10.06 -19.55 -5.37
CA PRO A 776 -11.13 -18.92 -4.58
C PRO A 776 -11.67 -19.90 -3.53
N LYS A 777 -11.94 -19.40 -2.31
CA LYS A 777 -12.39 -20.25 -1.20
C LYS A 777 -13.68 -20.98 -1.56
N GLU A 778 -14.55 -20.31 -2.30
CA GLU A 778 -15.82 -20.83 -2.80
C GLU A 778 -15.59 -22.07 -3.67
N ALA A 779 -14.64 -22.02 -4.60
CA ALA A 779 -14.28 -23.17 -5.45
C ALA A 779 -13.62 -24.30 -4.64
N ALA A 780 -12.75 -23.95 -3.68
CA ALA A 780 -12.09 -24.94 -2.83
C ALA A 780 -13.09 -25.73 -1.96
N TYR A 781 -14.05 -25.05 -1.33
CA TYR A 781 -15.11 -25.70 -0.54
C TYR A 781 -16.13 -26.43 -1.40
N ALA A 782 -16.50 -25.90 -2.57
CA ALA A 782 -17.39 -26.62 -3.50
C ALA A 782 -16.75 -27.93 -4.00
N ASN A 783 -15.42 -27.93 -4.22
CA ASN A 783 -14.68 -29.13 -4.59
C ASN A 783 -14.64 -30.21 -3.49
N PHE A 784 -14.96 -29.89 -2.23
CA PHE A 784 -15.14 -30.90 -1.17
C PHE A 784 -16.30 -31.86 -1.51
N PHE A 785 -17.42 -31.31 -2.01
CA PHE A 785 -18.62 -32.07 -2.34
C PHE A 785 -18.57 -32.72 -3.74
N ARG A 786 -17.46 -32.55 -4.46
CA ARG A 786 -17.26 -33.05 -5.83
C ARG A 786 -17.54 -34.54 -5.96
N SER A 787 -17.08 -35.35 -5.01
CA SER A 787 -17.27 -36.80 -5.01
C SER A 787 -18.74 -37.21 -4.92
N VAL A 788 -19.58 -36.44 -4.22
CA VAL A 788 -21.03 -36.69 -4.10
C VAL A 788 -21.74 -36.25 -5.38
N LEU A 789 -21.42 -35.06 -5.87
CA LEU A 789 -22.01 -34.49 -7.08
C LEU A 789 -21.64 -35.26 -8.36
N SER A 790 -20.53 -36.02 -8.36
CA SER A 790 -20.12 -36.82 -9.52
C SER A 790 -20.88 -38.13 -9.69
N ILE A 791 -21.58 -38.62 -8.67
CA ILE A 791 -22.28 -39.91 -8.72
C ILE A 791 -23.36 -39.92 -9.82
N PRO A 792 -24.30 -38.95 -9.90
CA PRO A 792 -25.30 -38.94 -10.97
C PRO A 792 -24.69 -38.80 -12.36
N VAL A 793 -23.61 -38.01 -12.49
CA VAL A 793 -22.89 -37.82 -13.75
C VAL A 793 -22.21 -39.10 -14.21
N ALA A 794 -21.62 -39.87 -13.29
CA ALA A 794 -21.02 -41.15 -13.59
C ALA A 794 -22.07 -42.16 -14.09
N PHE A 795 -23.25 -42.21 -13.47
CA PHE A 795 -24.37 -43.04 -13.96
C PHE A 795 -24.80 -42.63 -15.37
N ALA A 796 -24.91 -41.34 -15.66
CA ALA A 796 -25.25 -40.84 -16.99
C ALA A 796 -24.19 -41.23 -18.04
N PHE A 797 -22.90 -41.06 -17.74
CA PHE A 797 -21.81 -41.48 -18.63
C PHE A 797 -21.80 -43.00 -18.85
N ASN A 798 -22.00 -43.79 -17.80
CA ASN A 798 -22.09 -45.24 -17.89
C ASN A 798 -23.25 -45.67 -18.82
N GLY A 799 -24.41 -45.02 -18.71
CA GLY A 799 -25.56 -45.27 -19.58
C GLY A 799 -25.32 -44.89 -21.05
N ILE A 800 -24.71 -43.73 -21.31
CA ILE A 800 -24.40 -43.27 -22.69
C ILE A 800 -23.39 -44.20 -23.36
N ILE A 801 -22.29 -44.54 -22.67
CA ILE A 801 -21.26 -45.42 -23.21
C ILE A 801 -21.84 -46.82 -23.44
N GLY A 802 -22.68 -47.31 -22.54
CA GLY A 802 -23.38 -48.58 -22.72
C GLY A 802 -24.33 -48.60 -23.91
N ALA A 803 -25.06 -47.52 -24.16
CA ALA A 803 -25.91 -47.40 -25.34
C ALA A 803 -25.08 -47.41 -26.64
N VAL A 804 -23.96 -46.67 -26.68
CA VAL A 804 -23.06 -46.64 -27.85
C VAL A 804 -22.44 -48.02 -28.10
N LEU A 805 -21.96 -48.70 -27.06
CA LEU A 805 -21.40 -50.06 -27.17
C LEU A 805 -22.44 -51.09 -27.62
N GLY A 806 -23.68 -50.93 -27.17
CA GLY A 806 -24.82 -51.74 -27.62
C GLY A 806 -25.13 -51.53 -29.10
N VAL A 807 -25.12 -50.28 -29.57
CA VAL A 807 -25.33 -49.94 -30.99
C VAL A 807 -24.16 -50.40 -31.87
N SER A 808 -22.93 -50.39 -31.36
CA SER A 808 -21.75 -50.87 -32.11
C SER A 808 -21.57 -52.40 -32.11
N GLY A 809 -22.51 -53.15 -31.52
CA GLY A 809 -22.47 -54.63 -31.52
C GLY A 809 -21.40 -55.25 -30.61
N ALA A 810 -20.95 -54.54 -29.57
CA ALA A 810 -19.93 -55.06 -28.66
C ALA A 810 -20.46 -56.23 -27.82
N VAL A 811 -19.81 -57.39 -27.90
CA VAL A 811 -20.15 -58.56 -27.07
C VAL A 811 -19.80 -58.25 -25.61
N ASN A 812 -20.80 -58.37 -24.73
CA ASN A 812 -20.66 -58.18 -23.29
C ASN A 812 -20.26 -56.74 -22.87
N ALA A 813 -21.01 -55.75 -23.35
CA ALA A 813 -20.84 -54.33 -22.99
C ALA A 813 -20.81 -54.07 -21.47
N ALA A 814 -21.52 -54.87 -20.66
CA ALA A 814 -21.54 -54.75 -19.20
C ALA A 814 -20.16 -55.03 -18.56
N ALA A 815 -19.46 -56.08 -19.00
CA ALA A 815 -18.11 -56.40 -18.50
C ALA A 815 -17.06 -55.36 -18.92
N ILE A 816 -17.23 -54.78 -20.10
CA ILE A 816 -16.40 -53.66 -20.58
C ILE A 816 -16.66 -52.43 -19.69
N LEU A 817 -17.93 -52.05 -19.47
CA LEU A 817 -18.29 -50.91 -18.61
C LEU A 817 -17.77 -51.08 -17.17
N GLN A 818 -17.82 -52.29 -16.62
CA GLN A 818 -17.30 -52.59 -15.29
C GLN A 818 -15.78 -52.40 -15.21
N SER A 819 -15.04 -52.82 -16.25
CA SER A 819 -13.58 -52.63 -16.33
C SER A 819 -13.22 -51.14 -16.48
N TRP A 820 -14.05 -50.36 -17.16
CA TRP A 820 -13.88 -48.92 -17.36
C TRP A 820 -14.49 -48.06 -16.24
N ALA A 821 -15.15 -48.65 -15.24
CA ALA A 821 -15.89 -47.91 -14.21
C ALA A 821 -15.05 -46.87 -13.47
N ALA A 822 -13.77 -47.19 -13.18
CA ALA A 822 -12.84 -46.27 -12.54
C ALA A 822 -12.53 -45.05 -13.43
N VAL A 823 -12.36 -45.27 -14.74
CA VAL A 823 -12.10 -44.21 -15.73
C VAL A 823 -13.33 -43.33 -15.91
N ILE A 824 -14.52 -43.93 -16.02
CA ILE A 824 -15.81 -43.22 -16.14
C ILE A 824 -16.07 -42.36 -14.89
N SER A 825 -15.83 -42.91 -13.70
CA SER A 825 -15.97 -42.19 -12.44
C SER A 825 -15.00 -41.01 -12.33
N LYS A 826 -13.73 -41.20 -12.74
CA LYS A 826 -12.73 -40.11 -12.79
C LYS A 826 -13.14 -39.01 -13.77
N ALA A 827 -13.58 -39.37 -14.98
CA ALA A 827 -14.06 -38.42 -15.99
C ALA A 827 -15.28 -37.64 -15.51
N ALA A 828 -16.25 -38.29 -14.86
CA ALA A 828 -17.41 -37.65 -14.27
C ALA A 828 -17.03 -36.67 -13.15
N SER A 829 -16.11 -37.07 -12.26
CA SER A 829 -15.61 -36.23 -11.18
C SER A 829 -14.91 -34.96 -11.69
N ASP A 830 -14.07 -35.09 -12.73
CA ASP A 830 -13.39 -33.94 -13.33
C ASP A 830 -14.33 -33.06 -14.18
N CYS A 831 -15.39 -33.63 -14.77
CA CYS A 831 -16.45 -32.86 -15.42
C CYS A 831 -17.17 -31.94 -14.42
N VAL A 832 -17.58 -32.48 -13.26
CA VAL A 832 -18.16 -31.69 -12.15
C VAL A 832 -17.17 -30.63 -11.68
N ALA A 833 -15.89 -30.98 -11.55
CA ALA A 833 -14.83 -30.03 -11.19
C ALA A 833 -14.73 -28.89 -12.21
N GLY A 834 -14.78 -29.19 -13.51
CA GLY A 834 -14.73 -28.21 -14.59
C GLY A 834 -15.94 -27.28 -14.58
N PHE A 835 -17.12 -27.79 -14.19
CA PHE A 835 -18.33 -26.99 -14.04
C PHE A 835 -18.26 -26.05 -12.82
N ILE A 836 -17.85 -26.56 -11.66
CA ILE A 836 -17.71 -25.76 -10.42
C ILE A 836 -16.71 -24.63 -10.63
N GLU A 837 -15.48 -24.96 -11.08
CA GLU A 837 -14.45 -23.94 -11.27
C GLU A 837 -14.78 -23.02 -12.45
N GLY A 838 -15.31 -23.55 -13.56
CA GLY A 838 -15.72 -22.75 -14.71
C GLY A 838 -16.83 -21.75 -14.39
N TYR A 839 -17.78 -22.11 -13.51
CA TYR A 839 -18.81 -21.18 -13.02
C TYR A 839 -18.18 -20.06 -12.18
N VAL A 840 -17.33 -20.41 -11.21
CA VAL A 840 -16.65 -19.43 -10.35
C VAL A 840 -15.76 -18.49 -11.17
N ASP A 841 -14.98 -19.03 -12.11
CA ASP A 841 -14.14 -18.24 -13.03
C ASP A 841 -14.99 -17.31 -13.91
N ARG A 842 -16.15 -17.79 -14.41
CA ARG A 842 -17.10 -16.97 -15.17
C ARG A 842 -17.65 -15.81 -14.32
N THR A 843 -18.12 -16.08 -13.11
CA THR A 843 -18.65 -15.03 -12.23
C THR A 843 -17.57 -14.02 -11.88
N HIS A 844 -16.34 -14.47 -11.65
CA HIS A 844 -15.19 -13.62 -11.39
C HIS A 844 -14.86 -12.71 -12.60
N ASN A 845 -14.83 -13.27 -13.80
CA ASN A 845 -14.58 -12.51 -15.04
C ASN A 845 -15.65 -11.43 -15.26
N VAL A 846 -16.94 -11.77 -15.15
CA VAL A 846 -18.03 -10.79 -15.28
C VAL A 846 -17.91 -9.68 -14.24
N LYS A 847 -17.62 -10.02 -12.97
CA LYS A 847 -17.45 -9.03 -11.90
C LYS A 847 -16.27 -8.10 -12.17
N ASN A 848 -15.14 -8.64 -12.64
CA ASN A 848 -13.98 -7.83 -13.01
C ASN A 848 -14.32 -6.90 -14.18
N ARG A 849 -14.98 -7.40 -15.24
CA ARG A 849 -15.39 -6.57 -16.38
C ARG A 849 -16.37 -5.46 -16.00
N LEU A 850 -17.34 -5.75 -15.14
CA LEU A 850 -18.27 -4.72 -14.65
C LEU A 850 -17.53 -3.60 -13.92
N ARG A 851 -16.51 -3.94 -13.13
CA ARG A 851 -15.65 -2.95 -12.46
C ARG A 851 -14.82 -2.13 -13.46
N ASP A 852 -14.22 -2.80 -14.44
CA ASP A 852 -13.38 -2.13 -15.45
C ASP A 852 -14.21 -1.18 -16.33
N TYR A 853 -15.44 -1.57 -16.69
CA TYR A 853 -16.38 -0.69 -17.39
C TYR A 853 -16.83 0.48 -16.52
N ARG A 854 -17.19 0.25 -15.25
CA ARG A 854 -17.57 1.34 -14.32
C ARG A 854 -16.47 2.39 -14.21
N GLN A 855 -15.22 1.98 -14.01
CA GLN A 855 -14.10 2.91 -13.93
C GLN A 855 -14.00 3.81 -15.18
N LYS A 856 -14.29 3.24 -16.36
CA LYS A 856 -14.24 3.99 -17.62
C LYS A 856 -15.44 4.88 -17.86
N VAL A 857 -16.62 4.42 -17.47
CA VAL A 857 -17.84 5.24 -17.49
C VAL A 857 -17.70 6.42 -16.53
N ASP A 858 -17.20 6.20 -15.31
CA ASP A 858 -16.98 7.29 -14.35
C ASP A 858 -16.01 8.34 -14.92
N GLN A 859 -14.90 7.89 -15.54
CA GLN A 859 -13.96 8.78 -16.22
C GLN A 859 -14.60 9.54 -17.41
N PHE A 860 -15.47 8.87 -18.16
CA PHE A 860 -16.23 9.49 -19.24
C PHE A 860 -17.20 10.55 -18.73
N LEU A 861 -17.97 10.25 -17.68
CA LEU A 861 -18.93 11.18 -17.08
C LEU A 861 -18.21 12.40 -16.47
N ASP A 862 -17.05 12.20 -15.83
CA ASP A 862 -16.22 13.29 -15.33
C ASP A 862 -15.72 14.19 -16.48
N CYS A 863 -15.32 13.58 -17.61
CA CYS A 863 -14.88 14.32 -18.80
C CYS A 863 -16.05 15.10 -19.42
N TYR A 864 -17.21 14.47 -19.55
CA TYR A 864 -18.44 15.10 -20.04
C TYR A 864 -18.86 16.29 -19.17
N ALA A 865 -18.86 16.11 -17.84
CA ALA A 865 -19.18 17.18 -16.90
C ALA A 865 -18.20 18.36 -17.00
N ARG A 866 -16.91 18.12 -17.27
CA ARG A 866 -15.94 19.20 -17.52
C ARG A 866 -16.22 19.94 -18.81
N LEU A 867 -16.61 19.23 -19.87
CA LEU A 867 -17.00 19.86 -21.14
C LEU A 867 -18.24 20.75 -20.96
N GLU A 868 -19.26 20.28 -20.25
CA GLU A 868 -20.44 21.08 -19.88
C GLU A 868 -20.06 22.35 -19.08
N ILE A 869 -19.10 22.25 -18.16
CA ILE A 869 -18.61 23.42 -17.38
C ILE A 869 -17.85 24.41 -18.27
N LEU A 870 -17.07 23.93 -19.24
CA LEU A 870 -16.31 24.78 -20.17
C LEU A 870 -17.23 25.48 -21.18
N PHE A 871 -18.38 24.89 -21.51
CA PHE A 871 -19.34 25.41 -22.48
C PHE A 871 -20.74 25.55 -21.87
N PRO A 872 -20.95 26.44 -20.90
CA PRO A 872 -22.24 26.55 -20.20
C PRO A 872 -23.40 27.02 -21.08
N GLU A 873 -23.12 27.66 -22.22
CA GLU A 873 -24.12 28.19 -23.15
C GLU A 873 -24.34 27.30 -24.38
N ALA A 874 -23.50 26.29 -24.61
CA ALA A 874 -23.60 25.37 -25.74
C ALA A 874 -23.87 23.95 -25.25
N ASP A 875 -24.60 23.15 -26.01
CA ASP A 875 -24.84 21.76 -25.64
C ASP A 875 -23.54 20.96 -25.82
N ALA A 876 -22.98 20.40 -24.74
CA ALA A 876 -21.78 19.56 -24.84
C ALA A 876 -22.02 18.32 -25.72
N TYR A 877 -23.29 17.95 -25.93
CA TYR A 877 -23.69 16.94 -26.89
C TYR A 877 -23.27 17.28 -28.33
N ASP A 878 -23.33 18.55 -28.74
CA ASP A 878 -22.93 18.97 -30.10
C ASP A 878 -21.42 18.81 -30.33
N ILE A 879 -20.62 18.96 -29.26
CA ILE A 879 -19.16 18.74 -29.29
C ILE A 879 -18.85 17.26 -29.51
N ILE A 880 -19.61 16.38 -28.86
CA ILE A 880 -19.51 14.93 -29.00
C ILE A 880 -19.97 14.45 -30.38
N ASP A 881 -20.96 15.13 -30.97
CA ASP A 881 -21.47 14.79 -32.31
C ASP A 881 -20.47 15.15 -33.42
N ARG A 882 -19.64 16.19 -33.23
CA ARG A 882 -18.67 16.68 -34.23
C ARG A 882 -17.25 16.91 -33.68
N PRO A 883 -16.59 15.88 -33.12
CA PRO A 883 -15.32 16.04 -32.40
C PRO A 883 -14.17 16.54 -33.29
N GLY A 884 -14.17 16.19 -34.58
CA GLY A 884 -13.12 16.59 -35.52
C GLY A 884 -13.07 18.10 -35.83
N GLN A 885 -14.21 18.80 -35.76
CA GLN A 885 -14.24 20.25 -35.96
C GLN A 885 -13.49 20.95 -34.82
N TRP A 886 -13.85 20.61 -33.58
CA TRP A 886 -13.29 21.21 -32.37
C TRP A 886 -11.82 20.87 -32.14
N LEU A 887 -11.33 19.69 -32.56
CA LEU A 887 -9.92 19.32 -32.40
C LEU A 887 -8.95 20.30 -33.08
N SER A 888 -9.41 20.98 -34.14
CA SER A 888 -8.62 21.93 -34.92
C SER A 888 -8.76 23.39 -34.48
N THR A 889 -9.88 23.75 -33.85
CA THR A 889 -10.28 25.14 -33.59
C THR A 889 -10.34 25.50 -32.10
N ALA A 890 -10.35 24.52 -31.21
CA ALA A 890 -10.54 24.73 -29.78
C ALA A 890 -9.23 24.95 -29.01
N ASP A 891 -9.36 25.59 -27.84
CA ASP A 891 -8.26 25.80 -26.89
C ASP A 891 -7.64 24.48 -26.44
N ARG A 892 -6.41 24.57 -25.91
CA ARG A 892 -5.62 23.42 -25.45
C ARG A 892 -6.42 22.53 -24.49
N GLU A 893 -7.15 23.12 -23.56
CA GLU A 893 -7.92 22.38 -22.54
C GLU A 893 -9.06 21.54 -23.15
N VAL A 894 -9.75 22.06 -24.17
CA VAL A 894 -10.82 21.33 -24.87
C VAL A 894 -10.24 20.19 -25.70
N ARG A 895 -9.11 20.43 -26.39
CA ARG A 895 -8.40 19.37 -27.12
C ARG A 895 -7.96 18.24 -26.19
N ASP A 896 -7.47 18.57 -25.00
CA ASP A 896 -7.09 17.57 -24.00
C ASP A 896 -8.30 16.72 -23.56
N GLN A 897 -9.48 17.32 -23.35
CA GLN A 897 -10.70 16.56 -23.04
C GLN A 897 -11.13 15.65 -24.20
N ILE A 898 -11.06 16.11 -25.45
CA ILE A 898 -11.38 15.27 -26.62
C ILE A 898 -10.40 14.09 -26.72
N MET A 899 -9.10 14.30 -26.43
CA MET A 899 -8.13 13.20 -26.37
C MET A 899 -8.49 12.18 -25.28
N VAL A 900 -8.98 12.62 -24.13
CA VAL A 900 -9.47 11.72 -23.07
C VAL A 900 -10.71 10.94 -23.52
N LEU A 901 -11.63 11.54 -24.28
CA LEU A 901 -12.77 10.84 -24.87
C LEU A 901 -12.33 9.76 -25.86
N ILE A 902 -11.38 10.06 -26.75
CA ILE A 902 -10.78 9.09 -27.69
C ILE A 902 -10.20 7.90 -26.92
N ILE A 903 -9.43 8.15 -25.86
CA ILE A 903 -8.80 7.10 -25.04
C ILE A 903 -9.85 6.22 -24.37
N ASN A 904 -10.92 6.82 -23.83
CA ASN A 904 -12.05 6.08 -23.26
C ASN A 904 -12.69 5.17 -24.30
N ALA A 905 -13.01 5.69 -25.48
CA ALA A 905 -13.63 4.91 -26.55
C ALA A 905 -12.72 3.76 -27.05
N LEU A 906 -11.40 3.99 -27.17
CA LEU A 906 -10.43 2.94 -27.52
C LEU A 906 -10.38 1.80 -26.49
N ASP A 907 -10.45 2.13 -25.20
CA ASP A 907 -10.48 1.12 -24.14
C ASP A 907 -11.81 0.35 -24.12
N LEU A 908 -12.94 1.02 -24.36
CA LEU A 908 -14.26 0.37 -24.47
C LEU A 908 -14.33 -0.57 -25.68
N LEU A 909 -13.80 -0.14 -26.83
CA LEU A 909 -13.60 -0.96 -28.03
C LEU A 909 -12.77 -2.22 -27.69
N TYR A 910 -11.64 -2.02 -27.03
CA TYR A 910 -10.77 -3.14 -26.63
C TYR A 910 -11.49 -4.10 -25.68
N PHE A 911 -12.20 -3.60 -24.67
CA PHE A 911 -12.98 -4.46 -23.78
C PHE A 911 -14.01 -5.27 -24.57
N TRP A 912 -14.81 -4.63 -25.41
CA TRP A 912 -15.90 -5.28 -26.14
C TRP A 912 -15.42 -6.39 -27.09
N MET A 913 -14.31 -6.15 -27.80
CA MET A 913 -13.81 -7.04 -28.84
C MET A 913 -12.81 -8.08 -28.34
N TYR A 914 -12.00 -7.74 -27.33
CA TYR A 914 -10.87 -8.56 -26.89
C TYR A 914 -11.09 -9.25 -25.55
N GLN A 915 -11.80 -8.62 -24.61
CA GLN A 915 -11.86 -9.11 -23.23
C GLN A 915 -12.99 -10.15 -23.00
N PRO A 916 -12.75 -11.21 -22.21
CA PRO A 916 -13.71 -12.28 -22.01
C PRO A 916 -14.94 -11.78 -21.25
N ARG A 917 -16.14 -12.14 -21.75
CA ARG A 917 -17.44 -11.78 -21.14
C ARG A 917 -17.72 -10.28 -21.02
N ALA A 918 -16.94 -9.44 -21.70
CA ALA A 918 -17.11 -8.00 -21.68
C ALA A 918 -18.47 -7.56 -22.26
N ARG A 919 -18.91 -8.16 -23.38
CA ARG A 919 -20.22 -7.88 -23.98
C ARG A 919 -21.38 -8.04 -22.99
N THR A 920 -21.39 -9.15 -22.25
CA THR A 920 -22.43 -9.42 -21.23
C THR A 920 -22.39 -8.40 -20.10
N ALA A 921 -21.19 -8.01 -19.64
CA ALA A 921 -21.04 -7.02 -18.58
C ALA A 921 -21.47 -5.62 -19.04
N PHE A 922 -21.12 -5.23 -20.26
CA PHE A 922 -21.48 -3.93 -20.83
C PHE A 922 -22.99 -3.80 -21.02
N SER A 923 -23.66 -4.80 -21.64
CA SER A 923 -25.12 -4.78 -21.79
C SER A 923 -25.84 -4.71 -20.44
N ALA A 924 -25.38 -5.49 -19.44
CA ALA A 924 -25.97 -5.44 -18.10
C ALA A 924 -25.78 -4.09 -17.40
N MET A 925 -24.69 -3.39 -17.69
CA MET A 925 -24.43 -2.04 -17.17
C MET A 925 -25.32 -0.99 -17.86
N LEU A 926 -25.43 -1.03 -19.20
CA LEU A 926 -26.29 -0.12 -19.96
C LEU A 926 -27.76 -0.23 -19.54
N CYS A 927 -28.27 -1.44 -19.28
CA CYS A 927 -29.63 -1.64 -18.78
C CYS A 927 -29.92 -0.96 -17.42
N ARG A 928 -28.87 -0.63 -16.65
CA ARG A 928 -28.98 -0.02 -15.32
C ARG A 928 -28.67 1.48 -15.30
N MET A 929 -28.24 2.03 -16.44
CA MET A 929 -27.84 3.43 -16.59
C MET A 929 -29.06 4.29 -16.91
N GLU A 930 -29.03 5.56 -16.50
CA GLU A 930 -30.09 6.51 -16.84
C GLU A 930 -30.19 6.66 -18.38
N PRO A 931 -31.40 6.85 -18.95
CA PRO A 931 -31.59 6.90 -20.40
C PRO A 931 -30.76 7.98 -21.10
N ASP A 932 -30.52 9.12 -20.44
CA ASP A 932 -29.77 10.23 -21.00
C ASP A 932 -28.26 9.93 -21.01
N GLU A 933 -27.69 9.54 -19.87
CA GLU A 933 -26.28 9.11 -19.76
C GLU A 933 -25.94 7.99 -20.75
N ARG A 934 -26.86 7.03 -20.91
CA ARG A 934 -26.73 5.92 -21.86
C ARG A 934 -26.64 6.42 -23.31
N ARG A 935 -27.52 7.35 -23.71
CA ARG A 935 -27.50 7.92 -25.07
C ARG A 935 -26.21 8.68 -25.34
N VAL A 936 -25.78 9.52 -24.40
CA VAL A 936 -24.52 10.28 -24.54
C VAL A 936 -23.32 9.33 -24.65
N LEU A 937 -23.23 8.29 -23.81
CA LEU A 937 -22.13 7.32 -23.84
C LEU A 937 -22.05 6.54 -25.16
N ILE A 938 -23.19 6.07 -25.68
CA ILE A 938 -23.28 5.35 -26.95
C ILE A 938 -22.85 6.26 -28.10
N ARG A 939 -23.38 7.49 -28.13
CA ARG A 939 -23.08 8.48 -29.17
C ARG A 939 -21.62 8.91 -29.14
N ALA A 940 -21.03 9.08 -27.95
CA ALA A 940 -19.62 9.39 -27.79
C ALA A 940 -18.65 8.34 -28.38
N GLN A 941 -19.11 7.12 -28.67
CA GLN A 941 -18.28 6.15 -29.37
C GLN A 941 -18.01 6.56 -30.83
N SER A 942 -18.82 7.43 -31.43
CA SER A 942 -18.65 7.93 -32.81
C SER A 942 -17.29 8.62 -33.03
N VAL A 943 -16.65 9.10 -31.96
CA VAL A 943 -15.29 9.63 -31.94
C VAL A 943 -14.27 8.66 -32.57
N LEU A 944 -14.54 7.35 -32.54
CA LEU A 944 -13.72 6.32 -33.20
C LEU A 944 -13.74 6.39 -34.74
N THR A 945 -14.55 7.24 -35.36
CA THR A 945 -14.53 7.50 -36.82
C THR A 945 -13.37 8.42 -37.25
N LEU A 946 -12.70 9.08 -36.29
CA LEU A 946 -11.56 9.96 -36.53
C LEU A 946 -10.26 9.17 -36.83
N GLU A 947 -10.25 8.40 -37.92
CA GLU A 947 -9.16 7.47 -38.25
C GLU A 947 -7.81 8.17 -38.40
N ARG A 948 -7.79 9.36 -39.01
CA ARG A 948 -6.57 10.11 -39.28
C ARG A 948 -5.94 10.59 -37.96
N GLU A 949 -6.74 11.20 -37.11
CA GLU A 949 -6.33 11.78 -35.83
C GLU A 949 -5.87 10.67 -34.88
N ILE A 950 -6.65 9.58 -34.78
CA ILE A 950 -6.31 8.44 -33.93
C ILE A 950 -5.03 7.75 -34.41
N SER A 951 -4.86 7.60 -35.73
CA SER A 951 -3.63 7.03 -36.29
C SER A 951 -2.41 7.91 -35.99
N GLN A 952 -2.56 9.23 -36.11
CA GLN A 952 -1.50 10.18 -35.74
C GLN A 952 -1.16 10.08 -34.25
N MET A 953 -2.15 9.99 -33.37
CA MET A 953 -1.92 9.80 -31.92
C MET A 953 -1.09 8.55 -31.61
N PHE A 954 -1.32 7.44 -32.32
CA PHE A 954 -0.50 6.23 -32.16
C PHE A 954 0.92 6.39 -32.69
N ILE A 955 1.10 7.04 -33.85
CA ILE A 955 2.41 7.32 -34.45
C ILE A 955 3.25 8.23 -33.55
N ASP A 956 2.58 9.22 -32.98
CA ASP A 956 3.13 10.15 -31.99
C ASP A 956 3.45 9.45 -30.66
N GLY A 957 3.03 8.19 -30.46
CA GLY A 957 3.48 7.38 -29.34
C GLY A 957 2.62 7.48 -28.09
N ILE A 958 1.33 7.86 -28.21
CA ILE A 958 0.39 7.93 -27.08
C ILE A 958 0.29 6.62 -26.28
N ALA A 959 0.47 5.47 -26.96
CA ALA A 959 0.43 4.14 -26.36
C ALA A 959 1.84 3.54 -26.15
N GLY A 960 2.91 4.27 -26.47
CA GLY A 960 4.30 3.82 -26.41
C GLY A 960 4.86 3.32 -27.75
N ARG A 961 6.10 2.79 -27.72
CA ARG A 961 6.89 2.45 -28.93
C ARG A 961 6.32 1.29 -29.75
N ASN A 962 5.61 0.35 -29.11
CA ASN A 962 5.02 -0.82 -29.78
C ASN A 962 3.58 -0.55 -30.24
N PHE A 963 3.34 0.60 -30.88
CA PHE A 963 1.99 1.06 -31.28
C PHE A 963 1.40 0.31 -32.48
N SER A 964 2.19 -0.46 -33.22
CA SER A 964 1.74 -1.15 -34.44
C SER A 964 0.57 -2.12 -34.21
N LYS A 965 0.60 -2.86 -33.09
CA LYS A 965 -0.46 -3.79 -32.70
C LYS A 965 -1.79 -3.10 -32.36
N PRO A 966 -1.85 -2.14 -31.42
CA PRO A 966 -3.11 -1.46 -31.11
C PRO A 966 -3.65 -0.64 -32.30
N LEU A 967 -2.78 -0.02 -33.11
CA LEU A 967 -3.21 0.68 -34.32
C LEU A 967 -3.88 -0.26 -35.33
N ALA A 968 -3.24 -1.39 -35.63
CA ALA A 968 -3.82 -2.40 -36.52
C ALA A 968 -5.11 -2.99 -35.96
N PHE A 969 -5.24 -3.13 -34.64
CA PHE A 969 -6.46 -3.58 -34.00
C PHE A 969 -7.60 -2.57 -34.16
N TYR A 970 -7.32 -1.28 -33.91
CA TYR A 970 -8.29 -0.20 -34.08
C TYR A 970 -8.81 -0.15 -35.52
N LEU A 971 -7.92 -0.04 -36.51
CA LEU A 971 -8.29 0.07 -37.93
C LEU A 971 -9.10 -1.13 -38.44
N ASN A 972 -8.85 -2.33 -37.92
CA ASN A 972 -9.56 -3.54 -38.37
C ASN A 972 -10.93 -3.75 -37.69
N ARG A 973 -11.21 -3.13 -36.53
CA ARG A 973 -12.33 -3.52 -35.66
C ARG A 973 -13.24 -2.37 -35.23
N SER A 974 -12.81 -1.12 -35.39
CA SER A 974 -13.60 0.07 -35.04
C SER A 974 -14.97 0.06 -35.72
N GLU A 975 -15.03 -0.18 -37.03
CA GLU A 975 -16.30 -0.21 -37.77
C GLU A 975 -17.25 -1.33 -37.29
N GLU A 976 -16.72 -2.53 -37.06
CA GLU A 976 -17.52 -3.67 -36.56
C GLU A 976 -18.10 -3.35 -35.17
N TYR A 977 -17.31 -2.69 -34.32
CA TYR A 977 -17.73 -2.26 -32.99
C TYR A 977 -18.84 -1.23 -33.05
N LEU A 978 -18.67 -0.17 -33.84
CA LEU A 978 -19.66 0.90 -33.96
C LEU A 978 -21.01 0.36 -34.44
N LYS A 979 -21.01 -0.51 -35.46
CA LYS A 979 -22.24 -1.17 -35.95
C LYS A 979 -22.95 -2.00 -34.89
N GLU A 980 -22.22 -2.65 -34.00
CA GLU A 980 -22.81 -3.46 -32.91
C GLU A 980 -23.31 -2.60 -31.75
N ILE A 981 -22.65 -1.48 -31.47
CA ILE A 981 -23.07 -0.51 -30.44
C ILE A 981 -24.33 0.25 -30.88
N GLU A 982 -24.44 0.64 -32.15
CA GLU A 982 -25.67 1.25 -32.69
C GLU A 982 -26.89 0.32 -32.63
N LYS A 983 -26.69 -0.99 -32.81
CA LYS A 983 -27.76 -1.98 -32.63
C LYS A 983 -28.27 -2.06 -31.19
N LEU A 984 -27.43 -1.74 -30.20
CA LEU A 984 -27.85 -1.70 -28.80
C LEU A 984 -28.72 -0.48 -28.50
N ASP A 985 -28.52 0.64 -29.21
CA ASP A 985 -29.36 1.84 -29.13
C ASP A 985 -30.79 1.58 -29.62
N SER A 986 -30.96 0.66 -30.58
CA SER A 986 -32.26 0.29 -31.16
C SER A 986 -32.99 -0.86 -30.46
N CYS A 987 -32.31 -1.59 -29.55
CA CYS A 987 -32.87 -2.75 -28.84
C CYS A 987 -33.21 -2.47 -27.37
N LEU A 988 -32.91 -1.29 -26.86
CA LEU A 988 -33.08 -0.85 -25.46
C LEU A 988 -33.79 0.52 -25.42
#